data_AF-A0A2S9A5E2-F1
#
_entry.id   AF-A0A2S9A5E2-F1
#
_cell.length_a   1.000
_cell.length_b   1.000
_cell.length_c   1.000
_cell.angle_alpha   90.00
_cell.angle_beta   90.00
_cell.angle_gamma   90.00
#
_symmetry.space_group_name_H-M   'P 1'
#
loop_
_entity.id
_entity.type
_entity.pdbx_description
1 polymer ?
#
loop_
_entity_poly.entity_id
_entity_poly.type
_entity_poly.pdbx_seq_one_letter_code
_entity_poly.pdbx_strand_id
1 'polypeptide(L)'
;MWRRDGKAAEEAATDAAVTLGELGDGATGVGVAHAAEAERTRLRAEAADLGGPSPLVSFRDTVESGIDISKAHPGSLPQFITGKSTLLSNLFRDEVGLRTARLAAERITAKNTELRTVRGIEAVHLAVGVAGWRIGGVDFAAPVLLRPLAIRRHHSDFELKLQGAFEVNPELIRIAREHFGITIDAAALAALAYDGGIFKPQPVIDSLRATTRSIDTFSVQPRLLVSTFADVSGAMTRDARSLDHVVLNALAGHVADREQVTARRPDPRYTGPDDRAPASDNLLLDADAEQEAVLTRIAAGHSLTVATLPGTGGTQTVINALGELVRAGKRVLVVSARRSTLDGVRHRLAGIGLDSLAVSTAGVRRDLVRAIGRNEKAAAPKVSDVDDALVRLRTVLRDYRRALTSEVHGTGASVLDATRHLTALASLPQPPSTTARLSAETLRRLAGDRTAAAESLAQAARLGEFRFGPDDSPWYGVTFTSTDAARSAHELAARLHSTSVPALLERGYALIAQTHMRPFSTIDELGEYLRLLQGIRDSLDRFSPTVFERPLGELIQAHGSRRDAPGMSGANRRRLRKLAKEYVRPGVHVTEMHEALLRIQTQRTQWQRCVEAGVAPEIPLGLADVYVSWQRVQAELAELDAALGRREPLASIPVARLVRTLAGLAAKSDVFDNLVERAKLRDSLAELGLGPLLAELSVRHVSEARVGDELEFAWWQSLLERALQDDRALLGANTAVVDRLERDFRLVDEAHAAAAGPLLAWQLANQWKIAIVDEPQESQHLRRALKQPGTTTAEIVSSAPSLVNVLAPVWISSPYLVPEIPDSVEFDTVLLVDAAAVNLAEATPAIRRARQVVAFGDPVTQKPKPFHVAVDPASDWEAEVPFDEVSVFERLSEVLPVMTLTRSYRAGGEDLVELINDAFYGGEIVSLPWAGSYLGRGSLTVDYVEGGTGAPDPISGAVESPDAEVARVVTLVVEHAVHRPEESLMVVTASARHAERVRAAVTSAFAGRSDVADFVGRDTAEPFAVLTLEESVAESRDRVIFSLGFGLTKHGRVLSDFGDLSTPDGERLLTVGMTRARRSMVIVSSIRPSAFDDGRLEHGAATLMSTLGNLAARGREARLEDLADPLTLALARELRRLGASVDVDYRGLLPLVAQHNGKAVVIESDPESRGESLRETLRLRPHVLRRLGWHYVRVHAFDLYSDPVTAATRIAGVLGISASAPRADNDTQPLDVDDARDD
;
A
#
# COMPACT_ATOMS: atom_id res chain seq x y z
N MET A 1 6.08 20.67 -50.69
CA MET A 1 6.10 22.12 -51.04
C MET A 1 6.37 22.85 -49.73
N TRP A 2 7.46 23.59 -49.48
CA TRP A 2 8.46 24.29 -50.29
C TRP A 2 9.88 23.98 -49.81
N ARG A 3 10.85 24.00 -50.73
CA ARG A 3 12.30 24.07 -50.48
C ARG A 3 12.70 25.49 -50.10
N ARG A 4 13.71 25.66 -49.24
CA ARG A 4 14.74 26.69 -49.42
C ARG A 4 16.06 26.29 -48.78
N ASP A 5 17.12 26.57 -49.53
CA ASP A 5 18.51 26.17 -49.37
C ASP A 5 19.24 26.74 -48.15
N GLY A 6 20.32 26.07 -47.76
CA GLY A 6 21.30 26.57 -46.78
C GLY A 6 22.52 25.67 -46.63
N LYS A 7 23.24 25.38 -47.73
CA LYS A 7 24.64 24.92 -47.66
C LYS A 7 25.53 26.15 -47.38
N ALA A 8 26.03 26.29 -46.16
CA ALA A 8 27.27 26.98 -45.80
C ALA A 8 27.41 26.97 -44.26
N ALA A 9 28.18 26.03 -43.70
CA ALA A 9 28.85 26.12 -42.40
C ALA A 9 29.66 24.83 -42.13
N GLU A 10 30.59 24.50 -43.02
CA GLU A 10 31.79 23.75 -42.64
C GLU A 10 32.94 24.77 -42.75
N GLU A 11 33.79 24.82 -41.72
CA GLU A 11 34.86 25.80 -41.46
C GLU A 11 34.44 27.10 -40.74
N ALA A 12 34.32 27.01 -39.41
CA ALA A 12 34.65 28.12 -38.52
C ALA A 12 35.36 27.57 -37.27
N ALA A 13 36.67 27.83 -37.25
CA ALA A 13 37.63 27.87 -36.15
C ALA A 13 37.28 27.19 -34.82
N THR A 14 38.11 26.20 -34.46
CA THR A 14 38.54 25.97 -33.08
C THR A 14 39.15 27.25 -32.51
N ASP A 15 38.32 28.09 -31.89
CA ASP A 15 38.83 29.16 -31.02
C ASP A 15 39.50 28.50 -29.82
N ALA A 16 40.80 28.76 -29.67
CA ALA A 16 41.52 28.42 -28.46
C ALA A 16 40.82 29.11 -27.28
N ALA A 17 40.34 28.33 -26.31
CA ALA A 17 39.74 28.84 -25.10
C ALA A 17 40.73 29.79 -24.41
N VAL A 18 40.47 31.09 -24.49
CA VAL A 18 41.20 32.09 -23.70
C VAL A 18 40.84 31.85 -22.24
N THR A 19 41.79 31.33 -21.47
CA THR A 19 41.67 31.24 -20.00
C THR A 19 41.65 32.66 -19.43
N LEU A 20 40.57 33.03 -18.74
CA LEU A 20 40.35 34.36 -18.12
C LEU A 20 41.53 34.87 -17.25
N GLY A 21 42.41 33.99 -16.77
CA GLY A 21 43.64 34.35 -16.07
C GLY A 21 44.66 35.14 -16.90
N GLU A 22 44.52 35.21 -18.22
CA GLU A 22 45.40 35.99 -19.11
C GLU A 22 44.94 37.45 -19.29
N LEU A 23 43.77 37.83 -18.76
CA LEU A 23 43.19 39.18 -18.86
C LEU A 23 43.54 40.11 -17.68
N GLY A 24 44.66 39.85 -16.99
CA GLY A 24 45.16 40.70 -15.92
C GLY A 24 45.76 41.99 -16.45
N ASP A 25 45.03 43.11 -16.35
CA ASP A 25 45.57 44.43 -16.67
C ASP A 25 46.49 44.93 -15.54
N GLY A 26 47.80 44.71 -15.71
CA GLY A 26 48.85 45.01 -14.72
C GLY A 26 48.93 46.49 -14.28
N ALA A 27 48.16 47.38 -14.91
CA ALA A 27 48.10 48.81 -14.58
C ALA A 27 47.12 49.15 -13.43
N THR A 28 46.17 48.27 -13.08
CA THR A 28 45.12 48.56 -12.07
C THR A 28 45.25 47.77 -10.77
N GLY A 29 46.06 46.70 -10.76
CA GLY A 29 46.18 45.79 -9.60
C GLY A 29 44.94 44.92 -9.36
N VAL A 30 43.94 44.93 -10.24
CA VAL A 30 42.71 44.13 -10.14
C VAL A 30 42.87 42.86 -10.97
N GLY A 31 42.93 41.69 -10.32
CA GLY A 31 42.94 40.38 -11.00
C GLY A 31 41.53 39.92 -11.36
N VAL A 32 41.29 39.60 -12.64
CA VAL A 32 40.05 38.94 -13.07
C VAL A 32 40.21 37.44 -12.84
N ALA A 33 39.39 36.87 -11.95
CA ALA A 33 39.35 35.44 -11.67
C ALA A 33 37.94 34.89 -11.91
N HIS A 34 37.85 33.59 -12.23
CA HIS A 34 36.58 32.90 -12.29
C HIS A 34 35.89 32.95 -10.91
N ALA A 35 34.58 33.21 -10.86
CA ALA A 35 33.86 33.38 -9.58
C ALA A 35 34.03 32.17 -8.62
N ALA A 36 34.19 30.97 -9.18
CA ALA A 36 34.40 29.75 -8.42
C ALA A 36 35.84 29.55 -7.87
N GLU A 37 36.83 30.37 -8.24
CA GLU A 37 38.24 30.07 -7.93
C GLU A 37 38.55 30.11 -6.43
N ALA A 38 37.91 30.99 -5.66
CA ALA A 38 38.06 31.04 -4.21
C ALA A 38 37.59 29.71 -3.56
N GLU A 39 36.42 29.21 -3.97
CA GLU A 39 35.89 27.95 -3.45
C GLU A 39 36.70 26.75 -3.93
N ARG A 40 37.16 26.74 -5.19
CA ARG A 40 38.08 25.70 -5.70
C ARG A 40 39.38 25.66 -4.89
N THR A 41 39.92 26.82 -4.52
CA THR A 41 41.12 26.91 -3.68
C THR A 41 40.85 26.35 -2.29
N ARG A 42 39.73 26.71 -1.67
CA ARG A 42 39.29 26.15 -0.38
C ARG A 42 39.13 24.63 -0.44
N LEU A 43 38.44 24.11 -1.46
CA LEU A 43 38.23 22.67 -1.64
C LEU A 43 39.55 21.91 -1.82
N ARG A 44 40.54 22.49 -2.52
CA ARG A 44 41.88 21.89 -2.65
C ARG A 44 42.63 21.86 -1.33
N ALA A 45 42.56 22.92 -0.53
CA ALA A 45 43.17 22.98 0.80
C ALA A 45 42.52 21.95 1.73
N GLU A 46 41.19 21.90 1.77
CA GLU A 46 40.46 20.93 2.59
C GLU A 46 40.74 19.49 2.15
N ALA A 47 40.80 19.22 0.84
CA ALA A 47 41.20 17.92 0.30
C ALA A 47 42.62 17.49 0.73
N ALA A 48 43.53 18.44 0.95
CA ALA A 48 44.88 18.17 1.45
C ALA A 48 44.92 17.86 2.96
N ASP A 49 43.89 18.28 3.71
CA ASP A 49 43.75 18.01 5.14
C ASP A 49 42.97 16.72 5.44
N LEU A 50 42.21 16.17 4.47
CA LEU A 50 41.40 14.97 4.65
C LEU A 50 42.23 13.75 5.08
N GLY A 51 41.84 13.14 6.20
CA GLY A 51 42.53 11.98 6.77
C GLY A 51 43.79 12.34 7.58
N GLY A 52 44.12 13.62 7.71
CA GLY A 52 45.31 14.13 8.40
C GLY A 52 46.62 13.79 7.68
N PRO A 53 47.76 13.86 8.40
CA PRO A 53 49.07 13.52 7.84
C PRO A 53 49.08 12.08 7.33
N SER A 54 49.46 11.90 6.06
CA SER A 54 49.49 10.59 5.42
C SER A 54 50.50 9.67 6.10
N PRO A 55 50.10 8.54 6.72
CA PRO A 55 51.03 7.55 7.27
C PRO A 55 51.85 6.83 6.19
N LEU A 56 51.56 7.03 4.91
CA LEU A 56 52.41 6.59 3.81
C LEU A 56 53.61 7.52 3.55
N VAL A 57 53.67 8.68 4.19
CA VAL A 57 54.74 9.69 4.00
C VAL A 57 55.36 10.13 5.33
N SER A 58 54.52 10.31 6.35
CA SER A 58 54.87 10.90 7.65
C SER A 58 54.46 9.97 8.81
N PHE A 59 54.85 8.71 8.73
CA PHE A 59 54.65 7.72 9.79
C PHE A 59 55.51 8.05 11.02
N ARG A 60 54.88 8.19 12.18
CA ARG A 60 55.57 8.35 13.47
C ARG A 60 55.68 6.99 14.17
N ASP A 61 56.90 6.48 14.30
CA ASP A 61 57.19 5.20 15.01
C ASP A 61 57.20 5.44 16.54
N THR A 62 56.01 5.44 17.14
CA THR A 62 55.82 5.48 18.60
C THR A 62 55.35 4.12 19.09
N VAL A 63 55.54 3.84 20.38
CA VAL A 63 55.15 2.55 20.98
C VAL A 63 53.65 2.26 20.82
N GLU A 64 52.85 3.31 20.75
CA GLU A 64 51.40 3.21 20.67
C GLU A 64 50.84 3.30 19.24
N SER A 65 51.67 3.69 18.26
CA SER A 65 51.24 3.86 16.86
C SER A 65 51.29 2.58 16.04
N GLY A 66 51.93 1.50 16.53
CA GLY A 66 52.02 0.26 15.78
C GLY A 66 52.46 -0.95 16.61
N ILE A 67 52.12 -2.15 16.13
CA ILE A 67 52.62 -3.41 16.69
C ILE A 67 53.96 -3.74 16.02
N ASP A 68 55.04 -3.73 16.81
CA ASP A 68 56.39 -4.05 16.33
C ASP A 68 56.63 -5.56 16.25
N ILE A 69 56.32 -6.14 15.09
CA ILE A 69 56.50 -7.57 14.79
C ILE A 69 57.98 -7.96 14.76
N SER A 70 58.91 -7.01 14.62
CA SER A 70 60.35 -7.30 14.70
C SER A 70 60.76 -7.91 16.04
N LYS A 71 59.96 -7.68 17.09
CA LYS A 71 60.15 -8.24 18.44
C LYS A 71 59.41 -9.57 18.68
N ALA A 72 58.74 -10.11 17.66
CA ALA A 72 57.97 -11.35 17.78
C ALA A 72 58.87 -12.59 17.96
N HIS A 73 58.32 -13.62 18.60
CA HIS A 73 59.01 -14.87 18.89
C HIS A 73 59.36 -15.64 17.60
N PRO A 74 60.63 -16.06 17.40
CA PRO A 74 61.09 -16.69 16.16
C PRO A 74 60.32 -17.95 15.75
N GLY A 75 59.76 -18.69 16.70
CA GLY A 75 58.98 -19.91 16.43
C GLY A 75 57.60 -19.67 15.83
N SER A 76 56.99 -18.50 16.04
CA SER A 76 55.62 -18.18 15.60
C SER A 76 55.63 -17.27 14.36
N LEU A 77 56.70 -16.50 14.18
CA LEU A 77 56.87 -15.56 13.07
C LEU A 77 56.74 -16.21 11.67
N PRO A 78 57.29 -17.41 11.38
CA PRO A 78 57.11 -18.07 10.09
C PRO A 78 55.64 -18.41 9.77
N GLN A 79 54.85 -18.78 10.79
CA GLN A 79 53.42 -19.08 10.60
C GLN A 79 52.63 -17.82 10.24
N PHE A 80 52.90 -16.73 10.94
CA PHE A 80 52.28 -15.43 10.66
C PHE A 80 52.63 -14.93 9.25
N ILE A 81 53.92 -14.94 8.90
CA ILE A 81 54.43 -14.48 7.60
C ILE A 81 53.83 -15.27 6.42
N THR A 82 53.62 -16.58 6.61
CA THR A 82 52.98 -17.46 5.61
C THR A 82 51.47 -17.24 5.47
N GLY A 83 50.89 -16.30 6.23
CA GLY A 83 49.47 -15.92 6.16
C GLY A 83 48.54 -16.80 6.98
N LYS A 84 49.08 -17.65 7.89
CA LYS A 84 48.26 -18.37 8.84
C LYS A 84 47.73 -17.41 9.91
N SER A 85 46.51 -17.66 10.34
CA SER A 85 45.89 -16.90 11.43
C SER A 85 46.67 -17.14 12.72
N THR A 86 47.14 -16.05 13.33
CA THR A 86 48.05 -16.12 14.48
C THR A 86 47.55 -15.21 15.60
N LEU A 87 47.46 -15.76 16.81
CA LEU A 87 47.13 -14.99 18.01
C LEU A 87 48.32 -14.12 18.44
N LEU A 88 48.01 -12.92 18.93
CA LEU A 88 49.02 -11.95 19.40
C LEU A 88 49.84 -12.52 20.56
N SER A 89 49.21 -13.25 21.48
CA SER A 89 49.88 -13.99 22.55
C SER A 89 50.85 -15.07 22.08
N ASN A 90 50.67 -15.62 20.87
CA ASN A 90 51.63 -16.55 20.29
C ASN A 90 52.85 -15.83 19.70
N LEU A 91 52.69 -14.57 19.28
CA LEU A 91 53.76 -13.74 18.74
C LEU A 91 54.64 -13.13 19.84
N PHE A 92 54.06 -12.72 20.97
CA PHE A 92 54.80 -12.10 22.08
C PHE A 92 54.74 -12.98 23.33
N ARG A 93 55.90 -13.52 23.73
CA ARG A 93 55.98 -14.40 24.92
C ARG A 93 56.30 -13.67 26.21
N ASP A 94 56.88 -12.47 26.15
CA ASP A 94 57.17 -11.66 27.33
C ASP A 94 55.95 -10.79 27.70
N GLU A 95 55.65 -10.67 29.00
CA GLU A 95 54.44 -10.00 29.47
C GLU A 95 54.40 -8.50 29.13
N VAL A 96 55.56 -7.84 29.15
CA VAL A 96 55.67 -6.40 28.88
C VAL A 96 55.42 -6.12 27.40
N GLY A 97 56.06 -6.89 26.51
CA GLY A 97 55.89 -6.84 25.07
C GLY A 97 54.46 -7.19 24.66
N LEU A 98 53.88 -8.25 25.25
CA LEU A 98 52.49 -8.62 24.99
C LEU A 98 51.50 -7.53 25.45
N ARG A 99 51.70 -6.92 26.62
CA ARG A 99 50.86 -5.81 27.11
C ARG A 99 50.91 -4.62 26.15
N THR A 100 52.12 -4.25 25.73
CA THR A 100 52.34 -3.14 24.79
C THR A 100 51.69 -3.42 23.44
N ALA A 101 51.89 -4.62 22.90
CA ALA A 101 51.29 -5.03 21.64
C ALA A 101 49.76 -5.08 21.71
N ARG A 102 49.17 -5.48 22.85
CA ARG A 102 47.72 -5.47 23.07
C ARG A 102 47.13 -4.07 23.06
N LEU A 103 47.78 -3.10 23.71
CA LEU A 103 47.34 -1.70 23.69
C LEU A 103 47.35 -1.12 22.26
N ALA A 104 48.43 -1.37 21.50
CA ALA A 104 48.49 -0.97 20.10
C ALA A 104 47.41 -1.70 19.25
N ALA A 105 47.22 -3.01 19.45
CA ALA A 105 46.20 -3.78 18.76
C ALA A 105 44.77 -3.29 19.05
N GLU A 106 44.48 -2.88 20.29
CA GLU A 106 43.20 -2.27 20.67
C GLU A 106 42.93 -0.99 19.86
N ARG A 107 43.90 -0.07 19.83
CA ARG A 107 43.77 1.20 19.10
C ARG A 107 43.69 1.00 17.59
N ILE A 108 44.53 0.14 17.02
CA ILE A 108 44.48 -0.21 15.59
C ILE A 108 43.13 -0.85 15.25
N THR A 109 42.60 -1.73 16.11
CA THR A 109 41.30 -2.38 15.85
C THR A 109 40.15 -1.38 15.94
N ALA A 110 40.16 -0.46 16.90
CA ALA A 110 39.18 0.61 17.01
C ALA A 110 39.21 1.53 15.78
N LYS A 111 40.41 2.02 15.42
CA LYS A 111 40.63 2.86 14.23
C LYS A 111 40.27 2.14 12.93
N ASN A 112 40.61 0.87 12.80
CA ASN A 112 40.22 0.04 11.66
C ASN A 112 38.70 -0.11 11.57
N THR A 113 38.00 -0.22 12.69
CA THR A 113 36.54 -0.30 12.70
C THR A 113 35.97 1.01 12.16
N GLU A 114 36.36 2.16 12.70
CA GLU A 114 35.96 3.49 12.21
C GLU A 114 36.25 3.67 10.71
N LEU A 115 37.50 3.52 10.28
CA LEU A 115 37.92 3.73 8.89
C LEU A 115 37.20 2.77 7.94
N ARG A 116 37.01 1.51 8.33
CA ARG A 116 36.39 0.51 7.46
C ARG A 116 34.87 0.68 7.37
N THR A 117 34.18 0.97 8.48
CA THR A 117 32.71 1.02 8.50
C THR A 117 32.17 2.37 8.05
N VAL A 118 32.75 3.47 8.57
CA VAL A 118 32.26 4.85 8.34
C VAL A 118 32.90 5.48 7.10
N ARG A 119 34.15 5.13 6.78
CA ARG A 119 34.91 5.73 5.66
C ARG A 119 35.09 4.79 4.47
N GLY A 120 34.89 3.48 4.65
CA GLY A 120 35.12 2.50 3.59
C GLY A 120 36.58 2.37 3.19
N ILE A 121 37.51 2.71 4.09
CA ILE A 121 38.96 2.66 3.88
C ILE A 121 39.54 1.41 4.55
N GLU A 122 40.24 0.57 3.79
CA GLU A 122 40.98 -0.58 4.31
C GLU A 122 42.43 -0.18 4.61
N ALA A 123 42.69 0.35 5.81
CA ALA A 123 43.98 0.94 6.14
C ALA A 123 44.98 -0.03 6.81
N VAL A 124 44.55 -1.16 7.40
CA VAL A 124 45.48 -1.98 8.22
C VAL A 124 46.43 -2.80 7.35
N HIS A 125 47.74 -2.53 7.50
CA HIS A 125 48.79 -3.22 6.76
C HIS A 125 49.94 -3.64 7.68
N LEU A 126 50.63 -4.71 7.28
CA LEU A 126 52.00 -4.99 7.70
C LEU A 126 52.95 -4.17 6.81
N ALA A 127 53.60 -3.19 7.40
CA ALA A 127 54.73 -2.49 6.83
C ALA A 127 56.04 -3.28 7.02
N VAL A 128 56.82 -3.37 5.95
CA VAL A 128 58.15 -4.00 5.94
C VAL A 128 59.15 -2.96 5.47
N GLY A 129 60.07 -2.61 6.36
CA GLY A 129 61.01 -1.53 6.15
C GLY A 129 60.39 -0.16 6.39
N VAL A 130 61.17 0.75 6.98
CA VAL A 130 60.82 2.16 7.10
C VAL A 130 61.93 2.98 6.46
N ALA A 131 61.59 3.75 5.42
CA ALA A 131 62.47 4.71 4.79
C ALA A 131 62.28 6.06 5.49
N GLY A 132 63.37 6.68 5.96
CA GLY A 132 63.35 8.01 6.56
C GLY A 132 64.18 8.99 5.75
N TRP A 133 63.70 10.22 5.58
CA TRP A 133 64.45 11.28 4.90
C TRP A 133 64.14 12.66 5.44
N ARG A 134 64.96 13.65 5.07
CA ARG A 134 64.80 15.06 5.46
C ARG A 134 64.76 15.97 4.25
N ILE A 135 63.72 16.81 4.16
CA ILE A 135 63.54 17.85 3.14
C ILE A 135 63.15 19.15 3.84
N GLY A 136 63.84 20.26 3.54
CA GLY A 136 63.47 21.58 4.08
C GLY A 136 63.52 21.69 5.61
N GLY A 137 64.29 20.84 6.30
CA GLY A 137 64.34 20.78 7.76
C GLY A 137 63.26 19.95 8.43
N VAL A 138 62.34 19.36 7.65
CA VAL A 138 61.28 18.46 8.14
C VAL A 138 61.70 17.01 7.94
N ASP A 139 61.51 16.20 8.98
CA ASP A 139 61.77 14.75 8.98
C ASP A 139 60.53 13.97 8.52
N PHE A 140 60.74 13.06 7.59
CA PHE A 140 59.72 12.17 7.03
C PHE A 140 60.12 10.72 7.26
N ALA A 141 59.11 9.86 7.40
CA ALA A 141 59.31 8.42 7.52
C ALA A 141 58.13 7.70 6.86
N ALA A 142 58.41 6.75 5.98
CA ALA A 142 57.40 6.03 5.23
C ALA A 142 57.66 4.52 5.24
N PRO A 143 56.61 3.69 5.28
CA PRO A 143 56.75 2.27 5.05
C PRO A 143 57.27 2.01 3.62
N VAL A 144 58.11 0.97 3.47
CA VAL A 144 58.68 0.61 2.16
C VAL A 144 57.77 -0.34 1.40
N LEU A 145 57.47 -1.51 1.98
CA LEU A 145 56.48 -2.45 1.47
C LEU A 145 55.29 -2.51 2.42
N LEU A 146 54.12 -2.75 1.86
CA LEU A 146 52.86 -2.91 2.56
C LEU A 146 52.25 -4.24 2.18
N ARG A 147 51.62 -4.91 3.15
CA ARG A 147 50.77 -6.07 2.89
C ARG A 147 49.49 -5.98 3.70
N PRO A 148 48.30 -6.07 3.07
CA PRO A 148 47.04 -5.99 3.80
C PRO A 148 46.98 -7.00 4.96
N LEU A 149 46.45 -6.56 6.09
CA LEU A 149 46.34 -7.38 7.30
C LEU A 149 44.96 -7.25 7.91
N ALA A 150 44.30 -8.39 8.14
CA ALA A 150 43.12 -8.44 8.97
C ALA A 150 43.52 -8.59 10.44
N ILE A 151 43.02 -7.68 11.27
CA ILE A 151 43.13 -7.73 12.73
C ILE A 151 41.72 -7.78 13.31
N ARG A 152 41.48 -8.75 14.19
CA ARG A 152 40.21 -8.88 14.91
C ARG A 152 40.43 -9.27 16.36
N ARG A 153 39.52 -8.86 17.24
CA ARG A 153 39.52 -9.28 18.63
C ARG A 153 39.08 -10.73 18.73
N HIS A 154 39.78 -11.54 19.52
CA HIS A 154 39.47 -12.94 19.77
C HIS A 154 39.51 -13.18 21.29
N HIS A 155 38.34 -13.10 21.94
CA HIS A 155 38.20 -13.07 23.41
C HIS A 155 39.01 -11.93 24.06
N SER A 156 40.01 -12.28 24.88
CA SER A 156 40.94 -11.35 25.55
C SER A 156 42.22 -11.10 24.76
N ASP A 157 42.34 -11.64 23.54
CA ASP A 157 43.52 -11.51 22.68
C ASP A 157 43.13 -10.97 21.29
N PHE A 158 44.12 -10.85 20.40
CA PHE A 158 43.92 -10.40 19.01
C PHE A 158 44.40 -11.44 18.02
N GLU A 159 43.64 -11.66 16.97
CA GLU A 159 44.00 -12.54 15.87
C GLU A 159 44.42 -11.70 14.66
N LEU A 160 45.60 -12.02 14.12
CA LEU A 160 46.21 -11.33 12.98
C LEU A 160 46.34 -12.30 11.81
N LYS A 161 45.96 -11.84 10.61
CA LYS A 161 46.05 -12.63 9.38
C LYS A 161 46.45 -11.76 8.20
N LEU A 162 47.59 -12.07 7.59
CA LEU A 162 48.02 -11.42 6.36
C LEU A 162 47.14 -11.83 5.18
N GLN A 163 46.85 -10.86 4.33
CA GLN A 163 46.05 -11.00 3.13
C GLN A 163 46.84 -10.50 1.92
N GLY A 164 46.49 -11.00 0.73
CA GLY A 164 47.12 -10.54 -0.52
C GLY A 164 48.64 -10.74 -0.59
N ALA A 165 49.25 -9.94 -1.48
CA ALA A 165 50.69 -9.89 -1.73
C ALA A 165 51.31 -8.60 -1.16
N PHE A 166 52.64 -8.50 -1.15
CA PHE A 166 53.33 -7.26 -0.84
C PHE A 166 53.25 -6.28 -2.01
N GLU A 167 53.01 -5.01 -1.70
CA GLU A 167 53.02 -3.89 -2.63
C GLU A 167 54.03 -2.85 -2.13
N VAL A 168 54.72 -2.18 -3.04
CA VAL A 168 55.60 -1.06 -2.68
C VAL A 168 54.73 0.15 -2.38
N ASN A 169 55.06 0.90 -1.32
CA ASN A 169 54.35 2.12 -0.99
C ASN A 169 54.36 3.10 -2.19
N PRO A 170 53.20 3.42 -2.76
CA PRO A 170 53.11 4.25 -3.97
C PRO A 170 53.61 5.68 -3.73
N GLU A 171 53.38 6.24 -2.55
CA GLU A 171 53.84 7.59 -2.21
C GLU A 171 55.38 7.65 -2.10
N LEU A 172 56.01 6.56 -1.64
CA LEU A 172 57.47 6.46 -1.62
C LEU A 172 58.05 6.48 -3.04
N ILE A 173 57.43 5.78 -3.99
CA ILE A 173 57.83 5.77 -5.41
C ILE A 173 57.70 7.18 -5.99
N ARG A 174 56.59 7.85 -5.71
CA ARG A 174 56.33 9.21 -6.17
C ARG A 174 57.37 10.18 -5.64
N ILE A 175 57.62 10.17 -4.33
CA ILE A 175 58.61 11.04 -3.68
C ILE A 175 60.02 10.76 -4.19
N ALA A 176 60.38 9.48 -4.36
CA ALA A 176 61.67 9.09 -4.96
C ALA A 176 61.85 9.71 -6.35
N ARG A 177 60.80 9.70 -7.19
CA ARG A 177 60.83 10.27 -8.53
C ARG A 177 60.83 11.80 -8.53
N GLU A 178 59.91 12.41 -7.81
CA GLU A 178 59.64 13.86 -7.86
C GLU A 178 60.68 14.69 -7.09
N HIS A 179 61.12 14.22 -5.91
CA HIS A 179 62.07 14.97 -5.07
C HIS A 179 63.51 14.52 -5.22
N PHE A 180 63.75 13.24 -5.55
CA PHE A 180 65.09 12.67 -5.62
C PHE A 180 65.53 12.23 -7.02
N GLY A 181 64.64 12.29 -8.02
CA GLY A 181 64.95 11.87 -9.40
C GLY A 181 65.21 10.37 -9.57
N ILE A 182 64.85 9.54 -8.58
CA ILE A 182 65.06 8.10 -8.56
C ILE A 182 63.81 7.39 -9.10
N THR A 183 64.01 6.52 -10.09
CA THR A 183 62.94 5.65 -10.59
C THR A 183 63.02 4.28 -9.90
N ILE A 184 61.95 3.90 -9.21
CA ILE A 184 61.82 2.59 -8.56
C ILE A 184 60.86 1.74 -9.38
N ASP A 185 61.30 0.56 -9.82
CA ASP A 185 60.41 -0.46 -10.38
C ASP A 185 59.71 -1.20 -9.23
N ALA A 186 58.44 -0.87 -9.04
CA ALA A 186 57.62 -1.40 -7.96
C ALA A 186 57.50 -2.93 -8.00
N ALA A 187 57.27 -3.48 -9.19
CA ALA A 187 57.04 -4.91 -9.38
C ALA A 187 58.32 -5.71 -9.14
N ALA A 188 59.45 -5.23 -9.67
CA ALA A 188 60.75 -5.84 -9.43
C ALA A 188 61.15 -5.78 -7.95
N LEU A 189 60.93 -4.64 -7.29
CA LEU A 189 61.26 -4.47 -5.87
C LEU A 189 60.37 -5.33 -4.96
N ALA A 190 59.05 -5.41 -5.22
CA ALA A 190 58.15 -6.28 -4.48
C ALA A 190 58.48 -7.78 -4.68
N ALA A 191 58.93 -8.17 -5.88
CA ALA A 191 59.33 -9.55 -6.16
C ALA A 191 60.54 -9.99 -5.32
N LEU A 192 61.47 -9.07 -4.99
CA LEU A 192 62.61 -9.36 -4.09
C LEU A 192 62.19 -9.75 -2.67
N ALA A 193 60.95 -9.45 -2.26
CA ALA A 193 60.42 -9.85 -0.97
C ALA A 193 60.19 -11.38 -0.87
N TYR A 194 60.22 -12.11 -1.98
CA TYR A 194 59.97 -13.54 -2.05
C TYR A 194 61.18 -14.29 -2.62
N ASP A 195 61.63 -15.33 -1.92
CA ASP A 195 62.67 -16.26 -2.38
C ASP A 195 62.19 -17.70 -2.17
N GLY A 196 61.97 -18.44 -3.26
CA GLY A 196 61.43 -19.80 -3.21
C GLY A 196 60.05 -19.93 -2.55
N GLY A 197 59.24 -18.86 -2.57
CA GLY A 197 57.94 -18.79 -1.88
C GLY A 197 58.03 -18.44 -0.38
N ILE A 198 59.23 -18.23 0.15
CA ILE A 198 59.48 -17.78 1.52
C ILE A 198 59.71 -16.27 1.49
N PHE A 199 59.03 -15.55 2.39
CA PHE A 199 59.21 -14.11 2.51
C PHE A 199 60.56 -13.78 3.17
N LYS A 200 61.34 -12.91 2.51
CA LYS A 200 62.62 -12.40 3.00
C LYS A 200 62.66 -10.88 2.79
N PRO A 201 62.63 -10.06 3.87
CA PRO A 201 62.59 -8.60 3.72
C PRO A 201 63.96 -7.99 3.36
N GLN A 202 65.08 -8.64 3.70
CA GLN A 202 66.42 -8.07 3.56
C GLN A 202 66.81 -7.66 2.12
N PRO A 203 66.55 -8.47 1.07
CA PRO A 203 66.90 -8.10 -0.31
C PRO A 203 66.24 -6.79 -0.78
N VAL A 204 65.01 -6.52 -0.34
CA VAL A 204 64.28 -5.28 -0.65
C VAL A 204 64.98 -4.07 -0.03
N ILE A 205 65.35 -4.20 1.25
CA ILE A 205 66.03 -3.15 2.02
C ILE A 205 67.41 -2.85 1.42
N ASP A 206 68.17 -3.90 1.08
CA ASP A 206 69.50 -3.76 0.50
C ASP A 206 69.44 -3.10 -0.89
N SER A 207 68.44 -3.46 -1.71
CA SER A 207 68.21 -2.84 -3.02
C SER A 207 67.91 -1.34 -2.90
N LEU A 208 67.06 -0.95 -1.95
CA LEU A 208 66.75 0.47 -1.73
C LEU A 208 67.94 1.24 -1.19
N ARG A 209 68.67 0.70 -0.20
CA ARG A 209 69.90 1.32 0.33
C ARG A 209 70.96 1.50 -0.75
N ALA A 210 71.10 0.54 -1.67
CA ALA A 210 72.01 0.66 -2.79
C ALA A 210 71.59 1.80 -3.74
N THR A 211 70.28 1.93 -4.00
CA THR A 211 69.72 2.94 -4.90
C THR A 211 69.78 4.35 -4.30
N THR A 212 69.62 4.49 -2.98
CA THR A 212 69.58 5.78 -2.27
C THR A 212 70.90 6.16 -1.61
N ARG A 213 71.99 5.41 -1.85
CA ARG A 213 73.30 5.60 -1.20
C ARG A 213 73.89 7.00 -1.36
N SER A 214 73.57 7.70 -2.45
CA SER A 214 74.06 9.06 -2.74
C SER A 214 73.26 10.17 -2.04
N ILE A 215 72.23 9.83 -1.25
CA ILE A 215 71.37 10.81 -0.57
C ILE A 215 71.66 10.76 0.93
N ASP A 216 72.43 11.72 1.44
CA ASP A 216 72.90 11.74 2.83
C ASP A 216 71.76 11.84 3.86
N THR A 217 70.62 12.41 3.47
CA THR A 217 69.45 12.53 4.35
C THR A 217 68.57 11.29 4.35
N PHE A 218 68.79 10.34 3.44
CA PHE A 218 67.92 9.18 3.26
C PHE A 218 68.46 7.95 3.98
N SER A 219 67.61 7.25 4.72
CA SER A 219 67.95 6.02 5.44
C SER A 219 66.83 4.99 5.31
N VAL A 220 67.17 3.70 5.39
CA VAL A 220 66.17 2.62 5.37
C VAL A 220 66.45 1.66 6.52
N GLN A 221 65.46 1.45 7.39
CA GLN A 221 65.54 0.59 8.57
C GLN A 221 64.73 -0.70 8.36
N PRO A 222 65.25 -1.89 8.70
CA PRO A 222 64.55 -3.17 8.52
C PRO A 222 63.58 -3.44 9.68
N ARG A 223 62.44 -2.73 9.71
CA ARG A 223 61.39 -2.86 10.73
C ARG A 223 60.19 -3.65 10.17
N LEU A 224 59.50 -4.40 11.01
CA LEU A 224 58.20 -5.02 10.69
C LEU A 224 57.14 -4.42 11.60
N LEU A 225 56.22 -3.62 11.06
CA LEU A 225 55.25 -2.83 11.83
C LEU A 225 53.84 -3.10 11.33
N VAL A 226 52.89 -3.33 12.24
CA VAL A 226 51.46 -3.34 11.90
C VAL A 226 50.83 -2.06 12.39
N SER A 227 50.23 -1.30 11.48
CA SER A 227 49.50 -0.06 11.78
C SER A 227 48.50 0.25 10.65
N THR A 228 47.90 1.43 10.68
CA THR A 228 47.05 1.97 9.62
C THR A 228 47.88 2.78 8.62
N PHE A 229 47.82 2.36 7.37
CA PHE A 229 48.57 2.87 6.24
C PHE A 229 47.62 3.04 5.05
N ALA A 230 47.23 4.29 4.77
CA ALA A 230 46.51 4.70 3.58
C ALA A 230 46.79 6.19 3.32
N ASP A 231 46.72 6.63 2.07
CA ASP A 231 46.88 8.04 1.69
C ASP A 231 45.58 8.57 1.10
N VAL A 232 44.87 9.42 1.87
CA VAL A 232 43.63 10.06 1.43
C VAL A 232 43.94 11.44 0.84
N SER A 233 44.64 12.28 1.60
CA SER A 233 44.94 13.66 1.23
C SER A 233 45.73 13.77 -0.08
N GLY A 234 46.76 12.94 -0.26
CA GLY A 234 47.54 12.95 -1.50
C GLY A 234 46.72 12.56 -2.73
N ALA A 235 45.88 11.52 -2.61
CA ALA A 235 44.98 11.09 -3.67
C ALA A 235 43.92 12.16 -4.01
N MET A 236 43.26 12.72 -3.00
CA MET A 236 42.23 13.76 -3.17
C MET A 236 42.80 15.04 -3.78
N THR A 237 43.97 15.49 -3.32
CA THR A 237 44.63 16.70 -3.83
C THR A 237 45.02 16.55 -5.31
N ARG A 238 45.51 15.37 -5.71
CA ARG A 238 45.83 15.08 -7.11
C ARG A 238 44.60 15.10 -8.00
N ASP A 239 43.48 14.57 -7.51
CA ASP A 239 42.21 14.57 -8.24
C ASP A 239 41.60 15.98 -8.33
N ALA A 240 41.78 16.82 -7.30
CA ALA A 240 41.29 18.20 -7.22
C ALA A 240 42.06 19.22 -8.09
N ARG A 241 42.97 18.77 -8.97
CA ARG A 241 43.69 19.66 -9.91
C ARG A 241 42.72 20.40 -10.83
N SER A 242 41.71 19.72 -11.36
CA SER A 242 40.66 20.30 -12.19
C SER A 242 39.30 20.16 -11.53
N LEU A 243 38.69 21.31 -11.19
CA LEU A 243 37.40 21.41 -10.51
C LEU A 243 36.37 22.19 -11.33
N ASP A 244 36.59 22.33 -12.64
CA ASP A 244 35.66 23.04 -13.51
C ASP A 244 34.47 22.13 -13.87
N HIS A 245 33.35 22.33 -13.18
CA HIS A 245 32.14 21.54 -13.33
C HIS A 245 30.91 22.39 -13.00
N VAL A 246 29.87 22.32 -13.82
CA VAL A 246 28.67 23.18 -13.73
C VAL A 246 28.07 23.17 -12.32
N VAL A 247 27.90 22.00 -11.69
CA VAL A 247 27.33 21.92 -10.33
C VAL A 247 28.28 22.52 -9.28
N LEU A 248 29.59 22.28 -9.39
CA LEU A 248 30.57 22.82 -8.43
C LEU A 248 30.66 24.34 -8.56
N ASN A 249 30.63 24.85 -9.79
CA ASN A 249 30.63 26.27 -10.09
C ASN A 249 29.36 26.95 -9.59
N ALA A 250 28.19 26.33 -9.77
CA ALA A 250 26.91 26.82 -9.26
C ALA A 250 26.89 26.94 -7.73
N LEU A 251 27.44 25.93 -7.02
CA LEU A 251 27.62 25.95 -5.57
C LEU A 251 28.61 27.03 -5.13
N ALA A 252 29.66 27.26 -5.93
CA ALA A 252 30.64 28.32 -5.72
C ALA A 252 30.15 29.72 -6.12
N GLY A 253 28.86 29.89 -6.44
CA GLY A 253 28.24 31.19 -6.73
C GLY A 253 28.38 31.69 -8.17
N HIS A 254 28.81 30.84 -9.12
CA HIS A 254 28.84 31.22 -10.53
C HIS A 254 27.41 31.36 -11.09
N VAL A 255 27.04 32.58 -11.47
CA VAL A 255 25.65 32.95 -11.79
C VAL A 255 25.08 32.15 -12.97
N ALA A 256 25.81 32.05 -14.09
CA ALA A 256 25.32 31.36 -15.28
C ALA A 256 25.14 29.85 -15.05
N ASP A 257 26.09 29.21 -14.36
CA ASP A 257 25.97 27.79 -14.02
C ASP A 257 24.85 27.56 -13.01
N ARG A 258 24.67 28.48 -12.05
CA ARG A 258 23.55 28.41 -11.09
C ARG A 258 22.21 28.53 -11.79
N GLU A 259 22.05 29.47 -12.73
CA GLU A 259 20.86 29.57 -13.57
C GLU A 259 20.62 28.29 -14.37
N GLN A 260 21.65 27.68 -14.95
CA GLN A 260 21.56 26.43 -15.69
C GLN A 260 21.13 25.23 -14.81
N VAL A 261 21.66 25.14 -13.60
CA VAL A 261 21.37 24.04 -12.65
C VAL A 261 19.98 24.19 -12.04
N THR A 262 19.60 25.41 -11.67
CA THR A 262 18.30 25.72 -11.05
C THR A 262 17.16 25.91 -12.06
N ALA A 263 17.47 25.90 -13.37
CA ALA A 263 16.47 26.04 -14.43
C ALA A 263 15.34 25.01 -14.26
N ARG A 264 14.10 25.51 -14.19
CA ARG A 264 12.92 24.66 -14.06
C ARG A 264 12.78 23.75 -15.28
N ARG A 265 12.91 22.44 -15.05
CA ARG A 265 12.62 21.41 -16.06
C ARG A 265 11.15 20.98 -15.94
N PRO A 266 10.47 20.66 -17.04
CA PRO A 266 9.13 20.10 -16.97
C PRO A 266 9.17 18.78 -16.22
N ASP A 267 8.24 18.58 -15.28
CA ASP A 267 8.13 17.31 -14.58
C ASP A 267 7.81 16.20 -15.59
N PRO A 268 8.55 15.07 -15.56
CA PRO A 268 8.26 13.97 -16.44
C PRO A 268 6.91 13.36 -16.08
N ARG A 269 6.18 12.87 -17.09
CA ARG A 269 4.88 12.22 -16.86
C ARG A 269 5.08 10.90 -16.12
N TYR A 270 4.60 10.84 -14.89
CA TYR A 270 4.49 9.60 -14.14
C TYR A 270 3.38 8.73 -14.75
N THR A 271 3.71 7.49 -15.11
CA THR A 271 2.74 6.47 -15.55
C THR A 271 2.78 5.32 -14.55
N GLY A 272 1.69 5.10 -13.83
CA GLY A 272 1.61 4.04 -12.82
C GLY A 272 1.77 2.64 -13.40
N PRO A 273 2.10 1.63 -12.58
CA PRO A 273 2.39 0.27 -13.05
C PRO A 273 1.19 -0.38 -13.77
N ASP A 274 -0.03 -0.02 -13.40
CA ASP A 274 -1.27 -0.53 -14.01
C ASP A 274 -1.51 -0.06 -15.45
N ASP A 275 -0.91 1.07 -15.83
CA ASP A 275 -1.02 1.70 -17.16
C ASP A 275 0.23 1.47 -18.02
N ARG A 276 1.29 0.93 -17.42
CA ARG A 276 2.57 0.73 -18.08
C ARG A 276 2.56 -0.56 -18.90
N ALA A 277 3.12 -0.51 -20.11
CA ALA A 277 3.34 -1.71 -20.90
C ALA A 277 4.37 -2.62 -20.20
N PRO A 278 4.23 -3.96 -20.25
CA PRO A 278 5.16 -4.89 -19.58
C PRO A 278 6.64 -4.63 -19.94
N ALA A 279 6.93 -4.32 -21.21
CA ALA A 279 8.28 -4.01 -21.68
C ALA A 279 8.90 -2.76 -21.05
N SER A 280 8.13 -1.91 -20.38
CA SER A 280 8.58 -0.74 -19.63
C SER A 280 8.47 -0.91 -18.11
N ASP A 281 7.82 -1.97 -17.62
CA ASP A 281 7.62 -2.28 -16.20
C ASP A 281 8.72 -3.20 -15.66
N ASN A 282 9.98 -2.79 -15.84
CA ASN A 282 11.15 -3.62 -15.55
C ASN A 282 11.94 -3.13 -14.34
N LEU A 283 11.27 -2.62 -13.30
CA LEU A 283 11.95 -2.26 -12.06
C LEU A 283 12.60 -3.51 -11.46
N LEU A 284 13.83 -3.36 -10.96
CA LEU A 284 14.64 -4.50 -10.49
C LEU A 284 14.14 -5.06 -9.16
N LEU A 285 13.60 -4.22 -8.28
CA LEU A 285 12.80 -4.66 -7.16
C LEU A 285 11.60 -3.73 -6.95
N ASP A 286 10.68 -4.15 -6.10
CA ASP A 286 9.43 -3.44 -5.87
C ASP A 286 9.65 -2.00 -5.39
N ALA A 287 8.78 -1.11 -5.85
CA ALA A 287 8.79 0.31 -5.51
C ALA A 287 7.37 0.83 -5.31
N ASP A 288 7.22 1.77 -4.39
CA ASP A 288 5.99 2.55 -4.23
C ASP A 288 5.94 3.76 -5.18
N ALA A 289 4.85 4.51 -5.13
CA ALA A 289 4.65 5.68 -5.99
C ALA A 289 5.66 6.83 -5.72
N GLU A 290 6.15 7.01 -4.50
CA GLU A 290 7.15 8.04 -4.15
C GLU A 290 8.50 7.69 -4.76
N GLN A 291 8.92 6.44 -4.60
CA GLN A 291 10.13 5.89 -5.20
C GLN A 291 10.04 5.92 -6.73
N GLU A 292 8.93 5.52 -7.33
CA GLU A 292 8.77 5.61 -8.79
C GLU A 292 8.78 7.05 -9.32
N ALA A 293 8.27 8.02 -8.56
CA ALA A 293 8.37 9.43 -8.92
C ALA A 293 9.83 9.93 -8.92
N VAL A 294 10.64 9.49 -7.96
CA VAL A 294 12.11 9.72 -7.95
C VAL A 294 12.75 9.09 -9.19
N LEU A 295 12.47 7.82 -9.45
CA LEU A 295 13.04 7.07 -10.57
C LEU A 295 12.70 7.70 -11.93
N THR A 296 11.48 8.21 -12.08
CA THR A 296 11.03 8.89 -13.31
C THR A 296 11.87 10.14 -13.59
N ARG A 297 12.21 10.92 -12.55
CA ARG A 297 13.09 12.11 -12.69
C ARG A 297 14.54 11.73 -12.96
N ILE A 298 15.05 10.67 -12.32
CA ILE A 298 16.40 10.16 -12.58
C ILE A 298 16.52 9.71 -14.04
N ALA A 299 15.56 8.93 -14.55
CA ALA A 299 15.53 8.45 -15.92
C ALA A 299 15.42 9.59 -16.95
N ALA A 300 14.77 10.70 -16.58
CA ALA A 300 14.71 11.93 -17.40
C ALA A 300 16.02 12.77 -17.38
N GLY A 301 17.05 12.34 -16.64
CA GLY A 301 18.33 13.05 -16.56
C GLY A 301 18.32 14.28 -15.63
N HIS A 302 17.36 14.37 -14.71
CA HIS A 302 17.31 15.46 -13.72
C HIS A 302 18.34 15.20 -12.61
N SER A 303 19.11 16.22 -12.23
CA SER A 303 19.88 16.18 -10.98
C SER A 303 18.95 16.57 -9.83
N LEU A 304 19.01 15.84 -8.72
CA LEU A 304 18.10 16.02 -7.57
C LEU A 304 18.72 15.52 -6.27
N THR A 305 18.17 15.97 -5.15
CA THR A 305 18.42 15.37 -3.83
C THR A 305 17.21 14.56 -3.38
N VAL A 306 17.45 13.45 -2.69
CA VAL A 306 16.43 12.53 -2.19
C VAL A 306 16.65 12.34 -0.69
N ALA A 307 15.80 12.96 0.12
CA ALA A 307 15.75 12.74 1.56
C ALA A 307 15.17 11.34 1.82
N THR A 308 16.00 10.46 2.37
CA THR A 308 15.63 9.06 2.65
C THR A 308 15.43 8.85 4.14
N LEU A 309 14.20 9.07 4.62
CA LEU A 309 13.89 8.90 6.04
C LEU A 309 14.08 7.42 6.45
N PRO A 310 14.29 7.11 7.74
CA PRO A 310 14.60 5.77 8.18
C PRO A 310 13.56 4.71 7.75
N GLY A 311 14.03 3.71 6.98
CA GLY A 311 13.18 2.58 6.57
C GLY A 311 12.40 2.78 5.26
N THR A 312 12.61 3.89 4.55
CA THR A 312 11.86 4.25 3.34
C THR A 312 12.36 3.60 2.04
N GLY A 313 13.33 2.70 2.13
CA GLY A 313 13.88 2.02 0.96
C GLY A 313 14.81 2.88 0.09
N GLY A 314 15.65 3.74 0.69
CA GLY A 314 16.67 4.48 -0.06
C GLY A 314 17.56 3.58 -0.93
N THR A 315 18.12 2.50 -0.37
CA THR A 315 18.91 1.52 -1.14
C THR A 315 18.08 0.80 -2.21
N GLN A 316 16.79 0.54 -1.94
CA GLN A 316 15.85 -0.06 -2.90
C GLN A 316 15.69 0.85 -4.13
N THR A 317 15.49 2.15 -3.89
CA THR A 317 15.41 3.17 -4.94
C THR A 317 16.71 3.29 -5.73
N VAL A 318 17.88 3.23 -5.07
CA VAL A 318 19.19 3.23 -5.75
C VAL A 318 19.33 2.04 -6.70
N ILE A 319 18.93 0.82 -6.28
CA ILE A 319 18.99 -0.37 -7.15
C ILE A 319 18.10 -0.22 -8.37
N ASN A 320 16.88 0.29 -8.19
CA ASN A 320 15.97 0.55 -9.31
C ASN A 320 16.51 1.62 -10.26
N ALA A 321 17.13 2.68 -9.72
CA ALA A 321 17.77 3.72 -10.53
C ALA A 321 18.92 3.14 -11.38
N LEU A 322 19.74 2.25 -10.79
CA LEU A 322 20.78 1.53 -11.53
C LEU A 322 20.17 0.68 -12.67
N GLY A 323 19.08 -0.04 -12.40
CA GLY A 323 18.40 -0.84 -13.42
C GLY A 323 17.93 -0.02 -14.62
N GLU A 324 17.27 1.11 -14.37
CA GLU A 324 16.79 2.01 -15.44
C GLU A 324 17.94 2.66 -16.22
N LEU A 325 18.95 3.19 -15.52
CA LEU A 325 20.09 3.84 -16.15
C LEU A 325 20.90 2.86 -17.00
N VAL A 326 21.23 1.68 -16.46
CA VAL A 326 22.00 0.66 -17.20
C VAL A 326 21.22 0.16 -18.42
N ARG A 327 19.89 -0.02 -18.30
CA ARG A 327 19.05 -0.40 -19.44
C ARG A 327 19.03 0.66 -20.54
N ALA A 328 19.11 1.94 -20.15
CA ALA A 328 19.28 3.05 -21.08
C ALA A 328 20.72 3.20 -21.63
N GLY A 329 21.62 2.25 -21.32
CA GLY A 329 23.03 2.26 -21.75
C GLY A 329 23.89 3.30 -21.01
N LYS A 330 23.43 3.79 -19.86
CA LYS A 330 24.12 4.80 -19.06
C LYS A 330 25.13 4.20 -18.11
N ARG A 331 26.24 4.91 -17.93
CA ARG A 331 27.30 4.57 -16.97
C ARG A 331 27.07 5.28 -15.65
N VAL A 332 27.12 4.53 -14.56
CA VAL A 332 26.77 5.05 -13.23
C VAL A 332 27.90 4.85 -12.23
N LEU A 333 28.21 5.90 -11.46
CA LEU A 333 29.11 5.84 -10.31
C LEU A 333 28.28 5.91 -9.02
N VAL A 334 28.35 4.88 -8.19
CA VAL A 334 27.73 4.83 -6.87
C VAL A 334 28.79 5.10 -5.81
N VAL A 335 28.60 6.15 -5.01
CA VAL A 335 29.56 6.56 -3.99
C VAL A 335 28.88 6.62 -2.63
N SER A 336 29.48 6.00 -1.62
CA SER A 336 29.11 6.17 -0.21
C SER A 336 30.33 5.95 0.67
N ALA A 337 30.48 6.74 1.71
CA ALA A 337 31.51 6.52 2.73
C ALA A 337 31.26 5.24 3.55
N ARG A 338 30.00 4.79 3.64
CA ARG A 338 29.62 3.64 4.46
C ARG A 338 29.77 2.34 3.72
N ARG A 339 30.61 1.45 4.25
CA ARG A 339 30.83 0.12 3.66
C ARG A 339 29.55 -0.73 3.65
N SER A 340 28.75 -0.66 4.72
CA SER A 340 27.48 -1.40 4.83
C SER A 340 26.50 -1.01 3.73
N THR A 341 26.45 0.26 3.33
CA THR A 341 25.65 0.75 2.20
C THR A 341 26.12 0.13 0.89
N LEU A 342 27.43 0.19 0.60
CA LEU A 342 27.99 -0.35 -0.64
C LEU A 342 27.81 -1.88 -0.74
N ASP A 343 28.06 -2.59 0.36
CA ASP A 343 27.86 -4.04 0.46
C ASP A 343 26.37 -4.40 0.36
N GLY A 344 25.47 -3.57 0.92
CA GLY A 344 24.02 -3.71 0.78
C GLY A 344 23.54 -3.58 -0.67
N VAL A 345 24.09 -2.64 -1.44
CA VAL A 345 23.84 -2.52 -2.88
C VAL A 345 24.28 -3.78 -3.61
N ARG A 346 25.51 -4.25 -3.34
CA ARG A 346 26.06 -5.47 -3.95
C ARG A 346 25.24 -6.71 -3.63
N HIS A 347 24.82 -6.85 -2.37
CA HIS A 347 24.04 -7.99 -1.90
C HIS A 347 22.67 -8.03 -2.58
N ARG A 348 21.98 -6.89 -2.69
CA ARG A 348 20.68 -6.80 -3.39
C ARG A 348 20.78 -7.11 -4.87
N LEU A 349 21.81 -6.58 -5.56
CA LEU A 349 22.07 -6.93 -6.97
C LEU A 349 22.32 -8.43 -7.16
N ALA A 350 23.11 -9.05 -6.26
CA ALA A 350 23.34 -10.49 -6.30
C ALA A 350 22.05 -11.30 -6.06
N GLY A 351 21.18 -10.83 -5.16
CA GLY A 351 19.89 -11.47 -4.85
C GLY A 351 18.92 -11.54 -6.05
N ILE A 352 19.08 -10.68 -7.05
CA ILE A 352 18.30 -10.66 -8.30
C ILE A 352 19.07 -11.15 -9.53
N GLY A 353 20.19 -11.85 -9.32
CA GLY A 353 20.98 -12.44 -10.42
C GLY A 353 21.84 -11.45 -11.21
N LEU A 354 22.07 -10.25 -10.67
CA LEU A 354 22.94 -9.23 -11.25
C LEU A 354 24.24 -9.11 -10.45
N ASP A 355 24.80 -10.24 -10.03
CA ASP A 355 26.07 -10.28 -9.32
C ASP A 355 27.18 -9.64 -10.17
N SER A 356 28.04 -8.87 -9.53
CA SER A 356 29.16 -8.20 -10.20
C SER A 356 28.74 -7.23 -11.33
N LEU A 357 27.47 -6.77 -11.36
CA LEU A 357 27.06 -5.62 -12.19
C LEU A 357 27.81 -4.34 -11.77
N ALA A 358 27.99 -4.16 -10.45
CA ALA A 358 28.78 -3.09 -9.87
C ALA A 358 30.23 -3.54 -9.63
N VAL A 359 31.19 -2.81 -10.19
CA VAL A 359 32.63 -3.06 -10.08
C VAL A 359 33.24 -2.15 -9.02
N SER A 360 34.07 -2.70 -8.12
CA SER A 360 34.75 -1.94 -7.06
C SER A 360 36.11 -1.45 -7.53
N THR A 361 36.50 -0.25 -7.12
CA THR A 361 37.83 0.33 -7.37
C THR A 361 38.97 -0.54 -6.84
N ALA A 362 38.84 -1.06 -5.61
CA ALA A 362 39.84 -1.96 -5.02
C ALA A 362 39.81 -3.40 -5.60
N GLY A 363 38.71 -3.80 -6.25
CA GLY A 363 38.44 -5.18 -6.67
C GLY A 363 38.27 -5.38 -8.18
N VAL A 364 38.61 -4.39 -9.01
CA VAL A 364 38.27 -4.31 -10.45
C VAL A 364 38.52 -5.63 -11.17
N ARG A 365 39.73 -6.19 -11.07
CA ARG A 365 40.10 -7.45 -11.74
C ARG A 365 39.15 -8.61 -11.39
N ARG A 366 38.88 -8.81 -10.09
CA ARG A 366 38.03 -9.91 -9.61
C ARG A 366 36.59 -9.71 -10.08
N ASP A 367 36.09 -8.49 -9.97
CA ASP A 367 34.71 -8.15 -10.29
C ASP A 367 34.47 -8.24 -11.81
N LEU A 368 35.42 -7.80 -12.65
CA LEU A 368 35.36 -7.97 -14.11
C LEU A 368 35.37 -9.44 -14.54
N VAL A 369 36.23 -10.28 -13.94
CA VAL A 369 36.24 -11.73 -14.22
C VAL A 369 34.89 -12.37 -13.90
N ARG A 370 34.26 -11.96 -12.78
CA ARG A 370 32.91 -12.43 -12.43
C ARG A 370 31.85 -11.88 -13.38
N ALA A 371 31.94 -10.62 -13.79
CA ALA A 371 31.03 -10.00 -14.76
C ALA A 371 31.05 -10.71 -16.12
N ILE A 372 32.25 -11.11 -16.60
CA ILE A 372 32.40 -11.97 -17.78
C ILE A 372 31.67 -13.30 -17.53
N GLY A 373 31.93 -13.95 -16.39
CA GLY A 373 31.26 -15.19 -16.02
C GLY A 373 29.73 -15.10 -15.98
N ARG A 374 29.17 -13.97 -15.51
CA ARG A 374 27.73 -13.69 -15.54
C ARG A 374 27.21 -13.55 -16.97
N ASN A 375 27.87 -12.74 -17.79
CA ASN A 375 27.46 -12.50 -19.18
C ASN A 375 27.50 -13.79 -20.02
N GLU A 376 28.51 -14.64 -19.85
CA GLU A 376 28.61 -15.92 -20.59
C GLU A 376 27.53 -16.94 -20.20
N LYS A 377 27.03 -16.88 -18.95
CA LYS A 377 26.02 -17.81 -18.43
C LYS A 377 24.57 -17.33 -18.64
N ALA A 378 24.36 -16.04 -18.90
CA ALA A 378 23.02 -15.48 -19.00
C ALA A 378 22.26 -16.03 -20.23
N ALA A 379 21.01 -16.41 -20.02
CA ALA A 379 20.11 -16.93 -21.04
C ALA A 379 18.87 -16.04 -21.17
N ALA A 380 18.24 -16.04 -22.35
CA ALA A 380 17.02 -15.28 -22.58
C ALA A 380 15.87 -15.86 -21.72
N PRO A 381 15.26 -15.08 -20.81
CA PRO A 381 14.11 -15.53 -20.06
C PRO A 381 12.86 -15.57 -20.97
N LYS A 382 11.97 -16.53 -20.72
CA LYS A 382 10.69 -16.65 -21.43
C LYS A 382 9.62 -15.86 -20.69
N VAL A 383 9.35 -14.63 -21.13
CA VAL A 383 8.42 -13.71 -20.45
C VAL A 383 7.12 -13.44 -21.21
N SER A 384 7.03 -13.78 -22.51
CA SER A 384 5.88 -13.45 -23.36
C SER A 384 4.54 -13.90 -22.78
N ASP A 385 4.45 -15.14 -22.33
CA ASP A 385 3.19 -15.71 -21.82
C ASP A 385 2.78 -15.06 -20.49
N VAL A 386 3.78 -14.65 -19.68
CA VAL A 386 3.59 -13.95 -18.41
C VAL A 386 3.11 -12.52 -18.67
N ASP A 387 3.76 -11.81 -19.60
CA ASP A 387 3.40 -10.44 -19.98
C ASP A 387 1.99 -10.37 -20.58
N ASP A 388 1.65 -11.32 -21.46
CA ASP A 388 0.31 -11.43 -22.04
C ASP A 388 -0.75 -11.71 -20.96
N ALA A 389 -0.44 -12.57 -19.99
CA ALA A 389 -1.32 -12.83 -18.85
C ALA A 389 -1.47 -11.59 -17.95
N LEU A 390 -0.38 -10.85 -17.72
CA LEU A 390 -0.35 -9.65 -16.90
C LEU A 390 -1.26 -8.57 -17.49
N VAL A 391 -1.15 -8.31 -18.80
CA VAL A 391 -2.00 -7.32 -19.49
C VAL A 391 -3.47 -7.70 -19.40
N ARG A 392 -3.82 -8.97 -19.62
CA ARG A 392 -5.20 -9.44 -19.51
C ARG A 392 -5.75 -9.27 -18.08
N LEU A 393 -5.00 -9.69 -17.07
CA LEU A 393 -5.41 -9.62 -15.66
C LEU A 393 -5.52 -8.17 -15.19
N ARG A 394 -4.57 -7.29 -15.56
CA ARG A 394 -4.64 -5.85 -15.31
C ARG A 394 -5.91 -5.25 -15.90
N THR A 395 -6.20 -5.56 -17.16
CA THR A 395 -7.39 -5.02 -17.84
C THR A 395 -8.66 -5.41 -17.10
N VAL A 396 -8.86 -6.72 -16.84
CA VAL A 396 -10.09 -7.22 -16.19
C VAL A 396 -10.25 -6.67 -14.77
N LEU A 397 -9.20 -6.67 -13.96
CA LEU A 397 -9.28 -6.17 -12.57
C LEU A 397 -9.47 -4.66 -12.49
N ARG A 398 -8.87 -3.90 -13.42
CA ARG A 398 -9.09 -2.45 -13.52
C ARG A 398 -10.50 -2.13 -13.97
N ASP A 399 -11.02 -2.85 -14.96
CA ASP A 399 -12.40 -2.67 -15.43
C ASP A 399 -13.39 -2.99 -14.30
N TYR A 400 -13.15 -4.06 -13.52
CA TYR A 400 -13.94 -4.37 -12.32
C TYR A 400 -13.91 -3.24 -11.27
N ARG A 401 -12.71 -2.77 -10.88
CA ARG A 401 -12.55 -1.66 -9.91
C ARG A 401 -13.21 -0.38 -10.40
N ARG A 402 -13.08 -0.08 -11.70
CA ARG A 402 -13.71 1.08 -12.33
C ARG A 402 -15.23 0.94 -12.32
N ALA A 403 -15.77 -0.21 -12.67
CA ALA A 403 -17.21 -0.46 -12.69
C ALA A 403 -17.85 -0.34 -11.29
N LEU A 404 -17.13 -0.74 -10.23
CA LEU A 404 -17.59 -0.57 -8.85
C LEU A 404 -17.73 0.90 -8.43
N THR A 405 -16.81 1.75 -8.87
CA THR A 405 -16.65 3.14 -8.38
C THR A 405 -17.15 4.20 -9.33
N SER A 406 -17.35 3.87 -10.62
CA SER A 406 -17.86 4.80 -11.61
C SER A 406 -19.35 5.02 -11.43
N GLU A 407 -19.80 6.22 -11.80
CA GLU A 407 -21.22 6.55 -11.82
C GLU A 407 -21.98 5.62 -12.78
N VAL A 408 -23.09 5.06 -12.30
CA VAL A 408 -24.06 4.40 -13.18
C VAL A 408 -24.74 5.49 -14.01
N HIS A 409 -24.64 5.40 -15.33
CA HIS A 409 -24.94 6.50 -16.25
C HIS A 409 -26.23 7.29 -15.93
N GLY A 410 -26.06 8.54 -15.46
CA GLY A 410 -27.14 9.51 -15.24
C GLY A 410 -27.84 9.39 -13.89
N THR A 411 -27.28 8.65 -12.92
CA THR A 411 -27.82 8.51 -11.56
C THR A 411 -27.01 9.25 -10.50
N GLY A 412 -25.81 9.75 -10.82
CA GLY A 412 -24.93 10.40 -9.84
C GLY A 412 -24.38 9.46 -8.75
N ALA A 413 -24.61 8.15 -8.85
CA ALA A 413 -24.21 7.17 -7.83
C ALA A 413 -23.57 5.92 -8.44
N SER A 414 -22.64 5.30 -7.70
CA SER A 414 -21.93 4.09 -8.11
C SER A 414 -22.55 2.81 -7.55
N VAL A 415 -22.09 1.66 -8.04
CA VAL A 415 -22.45 0.34 -7.50
C VAL A 415 -22.00 0.21 -6.04
N LEU A 416 -20.83 0.75 -5.72
CA LEU A 416 -20.31 0.76 -4.36
C LEU A 416 -21.21 1.58 -3.42
N ASP A 417 -21.70 2.74 -3.86
CA ASP A 417 -22.66 3.54 -3.08
C ASP A 417 -23.95 2.76 -2.84
N ALA A 418 -24.44 2.01 -3.84
CA ALA A 418 -25.61 1.15 -3.68
C ALA A 418 -25.40 0.09 -2.60
N THR A 419 -24.26 -0.62 -2.63
CA THR A 419 -23.97 -1.64 -1.60
C THR A 419 -23.89 -1.03 -0.20
N ARG A 420 -23.29 0.16 -0.05
CA ARG A 420 -23.20 0.88 1.25
C ARG A 420 -24.58 1.26 1.79
N HIS A 421 -25.40 1.91 0.96
CA HIS A 421 -26.73 2.34 1.37
C HIS A 421 -27.66 1.16 1.66
N LEU A 422 -27.60 0.09 0.86
CA LEU A 422 -28.39 -1.11 1.11
C LEU A 422 -27.95 -1.83 2.40
N THR A 423 -26.65 -1.89 2.71
CA THR A 423 -26.16 -2.45 3.98
C THR A 423 -26.56 -1.59 5.18
N ALA A 424 -26.56 -0.25 5.04
CA ALA A 424 -27.05 0.65 6.06
C ALA A 424 -28.56 0.44 6.33
N LEU A 425 -29.37 0.32 5.27
CA LEU A 425 -30.80 0.03 5.37
C LEU A 425 -31.08 -1.36 5.99
N ALA A 426 -30.28 -2.37 5.65
CA ALA A 426 -30.37 -3.71 6.24
C ALA A 426 -30.03 -3.74 7.74
N SER A 427 -29.27 -2.76 8.23
CA SER A 427 -28.89 -2.62 9.64
C SER A 427 -29.95 -1.89 10.49
N LEU A 428 -31.04 -1.41 9.90
CA LEU A 428 -32.12 -0.76 10.65
C LEU A 428 -32.83 -1.77 11.58
N PRO A 429 -33.41 -1.33 12.72
CA PRO A 429 -34.16 -2.21 13.62
C PRO A 429 -35.30 -2.99 12.93
N GLN A 430 -35.88 -2.39 11.90
CA GLN A 430 -36.81 -3.04 10.98
C GLN A 430 -36.37 -2.74 9.55
N PRO A 431 -35.65 -3.65 8.87
CA PRO A 431 -35.15 -3.40 7.54
C PRO A 431 -36.31 -3.34 6.51
N PRO A 432 -36.18 -2.49 5.48
CA PRO A 432 -37.12 -2.46 4.37
C PRO A 432 -37.10 -3.80 3.63
N SER A 433 -38.23 -4.19 3.06
CA SER A 433 -38.38 -5.50 2.39
C SER A 433 -39.20 -5.42 1.09
N THR A 434 -39.25 -4.23 0.47
CA THR A 434 -39.92 -4.03 -0.80
C THR A 434 -39.25 -4.80 -1.94
N THR A 435 -40.10 -5.43 -2.75
CA THR A 435 -39.77 -6.17 -3.96
C THR A 435 -39.96 -5.33 -5.22
N ALA A 436 -40.53 -4.12 -5.11
CA ALA A 436 -40.69 -3.18 -6.20
C ALA A 436 -39.35 -2.83 -6.84
N ARG A 437 -39.34 -2.76 -8.18
CA ARG A 437 -38.20 -2.33 -8.98
C ARG A 437 -38.56 -1.16 -9.88
N LEU A 438 -37.71 -0.15 -9.85
CA LEU A 438 -37.91 1.11 -10.56
C LEU A 438 -37.27 1.03 -11.95
N SER A 439 -37.90 1.73 -12.91
CA SER A 439 -37.38 1.81 -14.27
C SER A 439 -36.11 2.67 -14.35
N ALA A 440 -35.31 2.50 -15.41
CA ALA A 440 -34.11 3.33 -15.63
C ALA A 440 -34.43 4.82 -15.83
N GLU A 441 -35.64 5.16 -16.29
CA GLU A 441 -36.10 6.55 -16.37
C GLU A 441 -36.41 7.12 -14.98
N THR A 442 -37.09 6.33 -14.15
CA THR A 442 -37.40 6.67 -12.75
C THR A 442 -36.13 6.87 -11.92
N LEU A 443 -35.15 5.96 -12.05
CA LEU A 443 -33.87 6.08 -11.35
C LEU A 443 -33.17 7.40 -11.65
N ARG A 444 -33.08 7.78 -12.93
CA ARG A 444 -32.48 9.06 -13.37
C ARG A 444 -33.28 10.28 -12.91
N ARG A 445 -34.62 10.21 -12.96
CA ARG A 445 -35.49 11.29 -12.50
C ARG A 445 -35.34 11.57 -11.01
N LEU A 446 -35.11 10.53 -10.21
CA LEU A 446 -34.96 10.57 -8.75
C LEU A 446 -33.49 10.53 -8.28
N ALA A 447 -32.54 10.76 -9.18
CA ALA A 447 -31.11 10.67 -8.90
C ALA A 447 -30.62 11.74 -7.92
N GLY A 448 -31.06 12.99 -8.12
CA GLY A 448 -30.56 14.15 -7.39
C GLY A 448 -31.07 14.24 -5.95
N ASP A 449 -32.39 14.31 -5.78
CA ASP A 449 -33.02 14.42 -4.46
C ASP A 449 -34.32 13.60 -4.42
N ARG A 450 -34.42 12.74 -3.42
CA ARG A 450 -35.58 11.86 -3.18
C ARG A 450 -36.46 12.34 -2.02
N THR A 451 -36.05 13.40 -1.32
CA THR A 451 -36.74 13.93 -0.14
C THR A 451 -38.20 14.27 -0.44
N ALA A 452 -38.45 15.01 -1.53
CA ALA A 452 -39.82 15.37 -1.93
C ALA A 452 -40.71 14.15 -2.27
N ALA A 453 -40.13 13.10 -2.86
CA ALA A 453 -40.84 11.86 -3.15
C ALA A 453 -41.14 11.06 -1.88
N ALA A 454 -40.17 11.00 -0.94
CA ALA A 454 -40.35 10.38 0.37
C ALA A 454 -41.41 11.12 1.21
N GLU A 455 -41.40 12.45 1.23
CA GLU A 455 -42.42 13.28 1.89
C GLU A 455 -43.82 13.05 1.31
N SER A 456 -43.92 12.96 -0.02
CA SER A 456 -45.18 12.67 -0.71
C SER A 456 -45.71 11.27 -0.38
N LEU A 457 -44.83 10.26 -0.29
CA LEU A 457 -45.17 8.92 0.18
C LEU A 457 -45.61 8.91 1.65
N ALA A 458 -44.91 9.63 2.52
CA ALA A 458 -45.27 9.75 3.93
C ALA A 458 -46.61 10.45 4.11
N GLN A 459 -46.88 11.50 3.34
CA GLN A 459 -48.18 12.17 3.32
C GLN A 459 -49.29 11.21 2.85
N ALA A 460 -49.05 10.42 1.80
CA ALA A 460 -50.00 9.40 1.36
C ALA A 460 -50.28 8.35 2.45
N ALA A 461 -49.25 7.89 3.16
CA ALA A 461 -49.37 6.98 4.29
C ALA A 461 -50.22 7.57 5.43
N ARG A 462 -49.96 8.83 5.79
CA ARG A 462 -50.69 9.57 6.84
C ARG A 462 -52.18 9.69 6.53
N LEU A 463 -52.50 9.95 5.27
CA LEU A 463 -53.89 10.02 4.77
C LEU A 463 -54.56 8.63 4.63
N GLY A 464 -53.83 7.55 4.92
CA GLY A 464 -54.36 6.19 4.99
C GLY A 464 -54.28 5.38 3.69
N GLU A 465 -53.46 5.79 2.71
CA GLU A 465 -53.33 5.08 1.42
C GLU A 465 -52.86 3.63 1.58
N PHE A 466 -52.04 3.35 2.61
CA PHE A 466 -51.51 2.01 2.89
C PHE A 466 -52.29 1.28 4.00
N ARG A 467 -53.42 1.78 4.48
CA ARG A 467 -54.20 1.09 5.52
C ARG A 467 -55.07 -0.05 4.99
N PHE A 468 -55.36 -0.04 3.68
CA PHE A 468 -56.26 -0.99 3.04
C PHE A 468 -55.64 -1.46 1.72
N GLY A 469 -55.52 -2.78 1.54
CA GLY A 469 -55.06 -3.40 0.31
C GLY A 469 -56.21 -3.84 -0.62
N PRO A 470 -55.87 -4.46 -1.77
CA PRO A 470 -56.85 -4.97 -2.74
C PRO A 470 -57.88 -5.95 -2.18
N ASP A 471 -57.50 -6.72 -1.16
CA ASP A 471 -58.33 -7.76 -0.56
C ASP A 471 -59.09 -7.28 0.71
N ASP A 472 -58.75 -6.11 1.26
CA ASP A 472 -59.31 -5.62 2.53
C ASP A 472 -60.56 -4.74 2.34
N SER A 473 -60.67 -4.07 1.19
CA SER A 473 -61.77 -3.16 0.92
C SER A 473 -62.24 -3.27 -0.53
N PRO A 474 -63.54 -3.50 -0.78
CA PRO A 474 -64.12 -3.43 -2.12
C PRO A 474 -64.02 -2.02 -2.76
N TRP A 475 -63.67 -1.01 -1.96
CA TRP A 475 -63.40 0.36 -2.41
C TRP A 475 -61.96 0.58 -2.88
N TYR A 476 -61.06 -0.41 -2.72
CA TYR A 476 -59.67 -0.29 -3.13
C TYR A 476 -59.54 -0.07 -4.65
N GLY A 477 -58.73 0.92 -5.04
CA GLY A 477 -58.49 1.27 -6.44
C GLY A 477 -59.62 2.07 -7.12
N VAL A 478 -60.74 2.33 -6.43
CA VAL A 478 -61.84 3.13 -6.98
C VAL A 478 -61.50 4.62 -6.89
N THR A 479 -61.73 5.35 -7.99
CA THR A 479 -61.50 6.80 -8.06
C THR A 479 -62.83 7.54 -8.10
N PHE A 480 -62.99 8.52 -7.22
CA PHE A 480 -64.14 9.42 -7.24
C PHE A 480 -63.67 10.84 -7.55
N THR A 481 -64.50 11.56 -8.29
CA THR A 481 -64.25 12.97 -8.65
C THR A 481 -64.53 13.93 -7.49
N SER A 482 -65.29 13.51 -6.48
CA SER A 482 -65.58 14.30 -5.27
C SER A 482 -65.94 13.40 -4.08
N THR A 483 -65.82 13.96 -2.88
CA THR A 483 -66.29 13.34 -1.63
C THR A 483 -67.80 13.08 -1.64
N ASP A 484 -68.58 13.96 -2.26
CA ASP A 484 -70.03 13.79 -2.40
C ASP A 484 -70.40 12.61 -3.32
N ALA A 485 -69.63 12.38 -4.39
CA ALA A 485 -69.82 11.23 -5.26
C ALA A 485 -69.50 9.91 -4.54
N ALA A 486 -68.44 9.88 -3.74
CA ALA A 486 -68.08 8.72 -2.94
C ALA A 486 -69.13 8.41 -1.86
N ARG A 487 -69.64 9.43 -1.16
CA ARG A 487 -70.70 9.28 -0.16
C ARG A 487 -72.00 8.80 -0.80
N SER A 488 -72.36 9.34 -1.96
CA SER A 488 -73.56 8.92 -2.71
C SER A 488 -73.49 7.45 -3.15
N ALA A 489 -72.33 7.00 -3.64
CA ALA A 489 -72.11 5.60 -4.01
C ALA A 489 -72.15 4.66 -2.78
N HIS A 490 -71.60 5.08 -1.64
CA HIS A 490 -71.66 4.32 -0.40
C HIS A 490 -73.10 4.21 0.15
N GLU A 491 -73.86 5.31 0.14
CA GLU A 491 -75.28 5.31 0.51
C GLU A 491 -76.11 4.44 -0.43
N LEU A 492 -75.81 4.45 -1.73
CA LEU A 492 -76.45 3.59 -2.72
C LEU A 492 -76.15 2.11 -2.43
N ALA A 493 -74.90 1.75 -2.15
CA ALA A 493 -74.52 0.40 -1.74
C ALA A 493 -75.21 -0.03 -0.44
N ALA A 494 -75.32 0.87 0.54
CA ALA A 494 -76.02 0.62 1.80
C ALA A 494 -77.52 0.39 1.60
N ARG A 495 -78.18 1.17 0.71
CA ARG A 495 -79.59 0.96 0.35
C ARG A 495 -79.82 -0.35 -0.39
N LEU A 496 -78.96 -0.65 -1.38
CA LEU A 496 -78.98 -1.92 -2.12
C LEU A 496 -78.80 -3.12 -1.18
N HIS A 497 -77.86 -3.06 -0.25
CA HIS A 497 -77.58 -4.13 0.72
C HIS A 497 -78.70 -4.33 1.74
N SER A 498 -79.18 -3.25 2.36
CA SER A 498 -80.12 -3.32 3.49
C SER A 498 -81.58 -3.50 3.08
N THR A 499 -81.97 -2.98 1.90
CA THR A 499 -83.38 -2.82 1.53
C THR A 499 -83.67 -3.34 0.13
N SER A 500 -83.07 -2.76 -0.93
CA SER A 500 -83.52 -2.99 -2.30
C SER A 500 -83.31 -4.44 -2.78
N VAL A 501 -82.11 -5.01 -2.58
CA VAL A 501 -81.80 -6.38 -3.01
C VAL A 501 -82.49 -7.43 -2.13
N PRO A 502 -82.47 -7.36 -0.78
CA PRO A 502 -83.19 -8.32 0.06
C PRO A 502 -84.69 -8.38 -0.25
N ALA A 503 -85.35 -7.21 -0.40
CA ALA A 503 -86.77 -7.16 -0.72
C ALA A 503 -87.08 -7.74 -2.11
N LEU A 504 -86.20 -7.52 -3.10
CA LEU A 504 -86.34 -8.13 -4.42
C LEU A 504 -86.14 -9.64 -4.36
N LEU A 505 -85.13 -10.13 -3.64
CA LEU A 505 -84.86 -11.57 -3.53
C LEU A 505 -86.00 -12.30 -2.84
N GLU A 506 -86.52 -11.76 -1.72
CA GLU A 506 -87.66 -12.34 -1.00
C GLU A 506 -88.88 -12.46 -1.92
N ARG A 507 -89.26 -11.36 -2.58
CA ARG A 507 -90.42 -11.33 -3.49
C ARG A 507 -90.19 -12.14 -4.76
N GLY A 508 -88.97 -12.11 -5.30
CA GLY A 508 -88.57 -12.84 -6.50
C GLY A 508 -88.61 -14.35 -6.27
N TYR A 509 -88.03 -14.85 -5.17
CA TYR A 509 -88.09 -16.26 -4.83
C TYR A 509 -89.52 -16.70 -4.50
N ALA A 510 -90.31 -15.89 -3.77
CA ALA A 510 -91.72 -16.17 -3.50
C ALA A 510 -92.57 -16.21 -4.78
N LEU A 511 -92.26 -15.38 -5.79
CA LEU A 511 -92.93 -15.38 -7.08
C LEU A 511 -92.53 -16.60 -7.93
N ILE A 512 -91.25 -16.93 -7.99
CA ILE A 512 -90.78 -18.10 -8.74
C ILE A 512 -91.26 -19.40 -8.10
N ALA A 513 -91.39 -19.46 -6.77
CA ALA A 513 -91.96 -20.61 -6.05
C ALA A 513 -93.45 -20.87 -6.37
N GLN A 514 -94.19 -19.88 -6.88
CA GLN A 514 -95.55 -20.08 -7.40
C GLN A 514 -95.57 -20.69 -8.82
N THR A 515 -94.40 -20.92 -9.40
CA THR A 515 -94.23 -21.52 -10.73
C THR A 515 -93.39 -22.79 -10.63
N HIS A 516 -93.32 -23.56 -11.70
CA HIS A 516 -92.44 -24.74 -11.80
C HIS A 516 -91.02 -24.40 -12.29
N MET A 517 -90.64 -23.13 -12.28
CA MET A 517 -89.28 -22.69 -12.66
C MET A 517 -88.27 -23.03 -11.57
N ARG A 518 -87.07 -23.44 -11.98
CA ARG A 518 -85.93 -23.55 -11.06
C ARG A 518 -85.63 -22.19 -10.43
N PRO A 519 -85.12 -22.13 -9.18
CA PRO A 519 -84.68 -20.87 -8.57
C PRO A 519 -83.63 -20.17 -9.44
N PHE A 520 -83.70 -18.83 -9.51
CA PHE A 520 -82.67 -18.03 -10.18
C PHE A 520 -81.40 -17.92 -9.31
N SER A 521 -80.26 -17.79 -9.98
CA SER A 521 -78.92 -17.71 -9.40
C SER A 521 -78.30 -16.31 -9.47
N THR A 522 -78.80 -15.44 -10.35
CA THR A 522 -78.36 -14.05 -10.54
C THR A 522 -79.57 -13.10 -10.72
N ILE A 523 -79.35 -11.79 -10.55
CA ILE A 523 -80.43 -10.79 -10.74
C ILE A 523 -80.79 -10.65 -12.22
N ASP A 524 -79.83 -10.84 -13.13
CA ASP A 524 -80.10 -10.87 -14.56
C ASP A 524 -80.97 -12.08 -14.96
N GLU A 525 -80.73 -13.25 -14.37
CA GLU A 525 -81.53 -14.46 -14.61
C GLU A 525 -82.97 -14.28 -14.09
N LEU A 526 -83.16 -13.66 -12.91
CA LEU A 526 -84.50 -13.25 -12.46
C LEU A 526 -85.18 -12.35 -13.49
N GLY A 527 -84.43 -11.40 -14.07
CA GLY A 527 -84.93 -10.52 -15.13
C GLY A 527 -85.34 -11.26 -16.40
N GLU A 528 -84.62 -12.30 -16.80
CA GLU A 528 -85.00 -13.18 -17.90
C GLU A 528 -86.31 -13.92 -17.61
N TYR A 529 -86.45 -14.46 -16.38
CA TYR A 529 -87.66 -15.17 -15.98
C TYR A 529 -88.88 -14.24 -15.95
N LEU A 530 -88.73 -13.05 -15.39
CA LEU A 530 -89.82 -12.06 -15.31
C LEU A 530 -90.27 -11.59 -16.71
N ARG A 531 -89.33 -11.32 -17.63
CA ARG A 531 -89.66 -10.98 -19.03
C ARG A 531 -90.34 -12.12 -19.77
N LEU A 532 -89.90 -13.36 -19.52
CA LEU A 532 -90.53 -14.55 -20.10
C LEU A 532 -91.96 -14.72 -19.59
N LEU A 533 -92.17 -14.63 -18.28
CA LEU A 533 -93.50 -14.71 -17.64
C LEU A 533 -94.44 -13.61 -18.13
N GLN A 534 -93.93 -12.39 -18.30
CA GLN A 534 -94.70 -11.27 -18.86
C GLN A 534 -95.06 -11.51 -20.34
N GLY A 535 -94.10 -11.96 -21.14
CA GLY A 535 -94.35 -12.30 -22.54
C GLY A 535 -95.36 -13.44 -22.70
N ILE A 536 -95.30 -14.44 -21.81
CA ILE A 536 -96.28 -15.54 -21.77
C ILE A 536 -97.66 -15.01 -21.36
N ARG A 537 -97.75 -14.12 -20.36
CA ARG A 537 -98.99 -13.46 -19.98
C ARG A 537 -99.62 -12.72 -21.16
N ASP A 538 -98.84 -11.91 -21.87
CA ASP A 538 -99.31 -11.18 -23.05
C ASP A 538 -99.80 -12.11 -24.17
N SER A 539 -99.15 -13.26 -24.34
CA SER A 539 -99.58 -14.32 -25.26
C SER A 539 -100.87 -14.99 -24.78
N LEU A 540 -101.01 -15.30 -23.49
CA LEU A 540 -102.18 -15.96 -22.89
C LEU A 540 -103.40 -15.04 -22.77
N ASP A 541 -103.23 -13.72 -22.87
CA ASP A 541 -104.34 -12.77 -23.03
C ASP A 541 -105.04 -12.93 -24.39
N ARG A 542 -104.30 -13.37 -25.42
CA ARG A 542 -104.82 -13.52 -26.79
C ARG A 542 -105.08 -14.99 -27.17
N PHE A 543 -104.36 -15.92 -26.56
CA PHE A 543 -104.42 -17.36 -26.86
C PHE A 543 -104.82 -18.19 -25.63
N SER A 544 -105.37 -19.38 -25.85
CA SER A 544 -105.67 -20.33 -24.78
C SER A 544 -104.39 -20.97 -24.24
N PRO A 545 -104.33 -21.35 -22.95
CA PRO A 545 -103.17 -22.02 -22.35
C PRO A 545 -102.66 -23.25 -23.10
N THR A 546 -103.60 -24.00 -23.71
CA THR A 546 -103.32 -25.19 -24.53
C THR A 546 -102.41 -24.94 -25.74
N VAL A 547 -102.18 -23.67 -26.14
CA VAL A 547 -101.24 -23.32 -27.22
C VAL A 547 -99.78 -23.63 -26.84
N PHE A 548 -99.44 -23.65 -25.55
CA PHE A 548 -98.08 -23.96 -25.08
C PHE A 548 -97.83 -25.48 -24.94
N GLU A 549 -98.87 -26.30 -24.95
CA GLU A 549 -98.78 -27.75 -24.73
C GLU A 549 -98.42 -28.53 -26.01
N ARG A 550 -98.86 -28.09 -27.19
CA ARG A 550 -98.71 -28.85 -28.46
C ARG A 550 -97.69 -28.25 -29.42
N PRO A 551 -96.86 -29.04 -30.12
CA PRO A 551 -95.85 -28.51 -31.06
C PRO A 551 -96.48 -27.57 -32.10
N LEU A 552 -95.99 -26.33 -32.20
CA LEU A 552 -96.57 -25.32 -33.09
C LEU A 552 -95.92 -25.30 -34.49
N GLY A 553 -94.94 -26.16 -34.75
CA GLY A 553 -94.15 -26.15 -35.99
C GLY A 553 -95.01 -26.22 -37.26
N GLU A 554 -96.00 -27.11 -37.31
CA GLU A 554 -96.91 -27.22 -38.46
C GLU A 554 -97.85 -26.00 -38.59
N LEU A 555 -98.23 -25.38 -37.47
CA LEU A 555 -99.09 -24.19 -37.46
C LEU A 555 -98.32 -22.95 -37.95
N ILE A 556 -97.06 -22.80 -37.51
CA ILE A 556 -96.16 -21.74 -37.97
C ILE A 556 -95.93 -21.87 -39.48
N GLN A 557 -95.62 -23.08 -39.96
CA GLN A 557 -95.44 -23.38 -41.39
C GLN A 557 -96.71 -23.13 -42.22
N ALA A 558 -97.90 -23.38 -41.67
CA ALA A 558 -99.16 -23.11 -42.36
C ALA A 558 -99.45 -21.61 -42.52
N HIS A 559 -98.95 -20.77 -41.61
CA HIS A 559 -99.08 -19.31 -41.62
C HIS A 559 -97.91 -18.57 -42.28
N GLY A 560 -96.78 -19.24 -42.54
CA GLY A 560 -95.62 -18.69 -43.25
C GLY A 560 -95.79 -18.57 -44.77
N SER A 561 -94.75 -18.08 -45.46
CA SER A 561 -94.77 -17.91 -46.92
C SER A 561 -94.71 -19.28 -47.63
N ARG A 562 -95.06 -19.32 -48.93
CA ARG A 562 -95.08 -20.59 -49.68
C ARG A 562 -93.68 -21.22 -49.82
N ARG A 563 -92.59 -20.47 -49.60
CA ARG A 563 -91.21 -20.96 -49.54
C ARG A 563 -90.90 -21.69 -48.23
N ASP A 564 -91.55 -21.34 -47.13
CA ASP A 564 -91.20 -21.82 -45.79
C ASP A 564 -91.84 -23.18 -45.43
N ALA A 565 -92.61 -23.78 -46.36
CA ALA A 565 -93.28 -25.07 -46.19
C ALA A 565 -93.43 -25.86 -47.52
N PRO A 566 -92.31 -26.33 -48.11
CA PRO A 566 -92.35 -27.16 -49.32
C PRO A 566 -92.97 -28.54 -49.01
N GLY A 567 -94.07 -28.88 -49.68
CA GLY A 567 -94.78 -30.16 -49.52
C GLY A 567 -96.13 -30.12 -48.81
N MET A 568 -96.55 -28.97 -48.24
CA MET A 568 -97.85 -28.85 -47.56
C MET A 568 -99.02 -28.63 -48.54
N SER A 569 -99.94 -29.61 -48.63
CA SER A 569 -101.13 -29.54 -49.51
C SER A 569 -102.09 -28.41 -49.12
N GLY A 570 -102.82 -27.85 -50.10
CA GLY A 570 -103.74 -26.74 -49.89
C GLY A 570 -104.88 -27.05 -48.90
N ALA A 571 -105.32 -28.31 -48.84
CA ALA A 571 -106.30 -28.78 -47.87
C ALA A 571 -105.72 -28.84 -46.45
N ASN A 572 -104.48 -29.35 -46.29
CA ASN A 572 -103.84 -29.44 -44.98
C ASN A 572 -103.51 -28.04 -44.41
N ARG A 573 -103.06 -27.10 -45.26
CA ARG A 573 -102.81 -25.70 -44.85
C ARG A 573 -104.08 -25.00 -44.34
N ARG A 574 -105.24 -25.21 -44.97
CA ARG A 574 -106.53 -24.65 -44.47
C ARG A 574 -106.95 -25.26 -43.14
N ARG A 575 -106.78 -26.57 -42.98
CA ARG A 575 -107.06 -27.28 -41.72
C ARG A 575 -106.19 -26.75 -40.57
N LEU A 576 -104.89 -26.65 -40.78
CA LEU A 576 -103.94 -26.13 -39.78
C LEU A 576 -104.18 -24.65 -39.44
N ARG A 577 -104.53 -23.81 -40.43
CA ARG A 577 -104.94 -22.41 -40.16
C ARG A 577 -106.25 -22.30 -39.36
N LYS A 578 -107.17 -23.26 -39.52
CA LYS A 578 -108.38 -23.34 -38.70
C LYS A 578 -108.05 -23.78 -37.27
N LEU A 579 -107.19 -24.79 -37.12
CA LEU A 579 -106.68 -25.26 -35.82
C LEU A 579 -105.91 -24.16 -35.06
N ALA A 580 -105.10 -23.34 -35.75
CA ALA A 580 -104.43 -22.19 -35.15
C ALA A 580 -105.42 -21.17 -34.55
N LYS A 581 -106.57 -20.95 -35.21
CA LYS A 581 -107.63 -20.05 -34.71
C LYS A 581 -108.38 -20.62 -33.50
N GLU A 582 -108.42 -21.94 -33.33
CA GLU A 582 -109.04 -22.58 -32.15
C GLU A 582 -108.24 -22.28 -30.87
N TYR A 583 -106.95 -21.98 -30.99
CA TYR A 583 -106.13 -21.53 -29.87
C TYR A 583 -106.31 -20.05 -29.54
N VAL A 584 -107.04 -19.25 -30.33
CA VAL A 584 -107.28 -17.83 -30.03
C VAL A 584 -108.48 -17.72 -29.09
N ARG A 585 -108.39 -16.85 -28.07
CA ARG A 585 -109.50 -16.65 -27.14
C ARG A 585 -110.73 -16.05 -27.83
N PRO A 586 -111.95 -16.41 -27.40
CA PRO A 586 -113.18 -15.81 -27.93
C PRO A 586 -113.17 -14.28 -27.82
N GLY A 587 -113.45 -13.59 -28.93
CA GLY A 587 -113.51 -12.12 -28.98
C GLY A 587 -112.19 -11.40 -29.30
N VAL A 588 -111.07 -12.11 -29.39
CA VAL A 588 -109.76 -11.53 -29.73
C VAL A 588 -109.42 -11.79 -31.20
N HIS A 589 -108.98 -10.75 -31.93
CA HIS A 589 -108.49 -10.88 -33.30
C HIS A 589 -106.97 -10.71 -33.34
N VAL A 590 -106.26 -11.73 -33.84
CA VAL A 590 -104.80 -11.67 -34.05
C VAL A 590 -104.51 -11.38 -35.52
N THR A 591 -104.07 -10.17 -35.82
CA THR A 591 -103.73 -9.72 -37.18
C THR A 591 -102.51 -10.46 -37.74
N GLU A 592 -101.43 -10.53 -36.96
CA GLU A 592 -100.17 -11.19 -37.33
C GLU A 592 -100.01 -12.57 -36.66
N MET A 593 -100.80 -13.54 -37.13
CA MET A 593 -100.83 -14.89 -36.56
C MET A 593 -99.48 -15.62 -36.65
N HIS A 594 -98.74 -15.44 -37.75
CA HIS A 594 -97.45 -16.09 -37.95
C HIS A 594 -96.42 -15.62 -36.90
N GLU A 595 -96.30 -14.31 -36.70
CA GLU A 595 -95.41 -13.75 -35.68
C GLU A 595 -95.83 -14.12 -34.27
N ALA A 596 -97.14 -14.13 -33.99
CA ALA A 596 -97.65 -14.51 -32.68
C ALA A 596 -97.29 -15.97 -32.32
N LEU A 597 -97.45 -16.90 -33.29
CA LEU A 597 -97.06 -18.30 -33.10
C LEU A 597 -95.53 -18.48 -32.99
N LEU A 598 -94.74 -17.70 -33.74
CA LEU A 598 -93.28 -17.69 -33.58
C LEU A 598 -92.87 -17.20 -32.19
N ARG A 599 -93.47 -16.11 -31.69
CA ARG A 599 -93.22 -15.60 -30.33
C ARG A 599 -93.58 -16.63 -29.27
N ILE A 600 -94.75 -17.28 -29.37
CA ILE A 600 -95.17 -18.35 -28.46
C ILE A 600 -94.21 -19.54 -28.52
N GLN A 601 -93.73 -19.91 -29.71
CA GLN A 601 -92.74 -20.97 -29.87
C GLN A 601 -91.39 -20.62 -29.22
N THR A 602 -90.91 -19.38 -29.38
CA THR A 602 -89.70 -18.89 -28.68
C THR A 602 -89.90 -18.90 -27.16
N GLN A 603 -91.02 -18.37 -26.67
CA GLN A 603 -91.39 -18.37 -25.26
C GLN A 603 -91.46 -19.80 -24.70
N ARG A 604 -92.01 -20.75 -25.45
CA ARG A 604 -92.04 -22.16 -25.06
C ARG A 604 -90.65 -22.77 -24.97
N THR A 605 -89.78 -22.51 -25.95
CA THR A 605 -88.39 -23.00 -25.90
C THR A 605 -87.62 -22.39 -24.72
N GLN A 606 -87.87 -21.13 -24.38
CA GLN A 606 -87.30 -20.48 -23.20
C GLN A 606 -87.88 -21.07 -21.89
N TRP A 607 -89.19 -21.26 -21.82
CA TRP A 607 -89.88 -21.89 -20.68
C TRP A 607 -89.34 -23.28 -20.38
N GLN A 608 -89.18 -24.12 -21.41
CA GLN A 608 -88.63 -25.48 -21.30
C GLN A 608 -87.18 -25.54 -20.80
N ARG A 609 -86.42 -24.44 -20.87
CA ARG A 609 -85.07 -24.38 -20.28
C ARG A 609 -85.08 -24.11 -18.78
N CYS A 610 -86.20 -23.61 -18.26
CA CYS A 610 -86.35 -23.15 -16.89
C CYS A 610 -87.18 -24.12 -16.02
N VAL A 611 -87.96 -25.02 -16.63
CA VAL A 611 -88.85 -25.99 -15.95
C VAL A 611 -88.57 -27.44 -16.34
N GLU A 612 -89.13 -28.40 -15.61
CA GLU A 612 -89.12 -29.82 -16.01
C GLU A 612 -89.92 -30.08 -17.31
N ALA A 613 -89.47 -31.06 -18.10
CA ALA A 613 -90.02 -31.31 -19.43
C ALA A 613 -91.52 -31.69 -19.38
N GLY A 614 -92.36 -30.94 -20.10
CA GLY A 614 -93.80 -31.21 -20.23
C GLY A 614 -94.70 -30.34 -19.37
N VAL A 615 -94.16 -29.48 -18.51
CA VAL A 615 -94.94 -28.57 -17.66
C VAL A 615 -95.40 -27.33 -18.45
N ALA A 616 -96.71 -27.05 -18.41
CA ALA A 616 -97.30 -25.86 -19.03
C ALA A 616 -97.02 -24.58 -18.21
N PRO A 617 -96.98 -23.40 -18.85
CA PRO A 617 -96.70 -22.17 -18.13
C PRO A 617 -97.88 -21.66 -17.29
N GLU A 618 -97.59 -21.33 -16.04
CA GLU A 618 -98.51 -20.69 -15.09
C GLU A 618 -98.05 -19.25 -14.82
N ILE A 619 -99.01 -18.32 -14.77
CA ILE A 619 -98.72 -16.91 -14.51
C ILE A 619 -98.88 -16.67 -13.00
N PRO A 620 -97.79 -16.34 -12.29
CA PRO A 620 -97.87 -16.11 -10.85
C PRO A 620 -98.54 -14.77 -10.52
N LEU A 621 -99.12 -14.68 -9.33
CA LEU A 621 -99.70 -13.44 -8.81
C LEU A 621 -98.59 -12.49 -8.34
N GLY A 622 -98.75 -11.19 -8.57
CA GLY A 622 -97.77 -10.17 -8.19
C GLY A 622 -96.61 -9.95 -9.19
N LEU A 623 -96.68 -10.54 -10.39
CA LEU A 623 -95.64 -10.39 -11.44
C LEU A 623 -95.29 -8.94 -11.76
N ALA A 624 -96.29 -8.05 -11.85
CA ALA A 624 -96.05 -6.64 -12.18
C ALA A 624 -95.25 -5.92 -11.09
N ASP A 625 -95.52 -6.20 -9.82
CA ASP A 625 -94.86 -5.54 -8.68
C ASP A 625 -93.39 -5.99 -8.56
N VAL A 626 -93.11 -7.27 -8.77
CA VAL A 626 -91.75 -7.81 -8.79
C VAL A 626 -90.97 -7.30 -10.02
N TYR A 627 -91.63 -7.17 -11.17
CA TYR A 627 -91.01 -6.62 -12.39
C TYR A 627 -90.52 -5.17 -12.20
N VAL A 628 -91.35 -4.31 -11.61
CA VAL A 628 -90.99 -2.92 -11.29
C VAL A 628 -89.86 -2.87 -10.24
N SER A 629 -89.94 -3.72 -9.20
CA SER A 629 -88.88 -3.83 -8.19
C SER A 629 -87.54 -4.28 -8.79
N TRP A 630 -87.58 -5.23 -9.74
CA TRP A 630 -86.39 -5.71 -10.44
C TRP A 630 -85.76 -4.61 -11.32
N GLN A 631 -86.55 -3.90 -12.12
CA GLN A 631 -86.05 -2.80 -12.95
C GLN A 631 -85.35 -1.73 -12.12
N ARG A 632 -85.93 -1.39 -10.95
CA ARG A 632 -85.32 -0.45 -10.02
C ARG A 632 -83.99 -0.94 -9.47
N VAL A 633 -83.93 -2.17 -8.97
CA VAL A 633 -82.69 -2.76 -8.45
C VAL A 633 -81.63 -2.88 -9.54
N GLN A 634 -82.01 -3.25 -10.76
CA GLN A 634 -81.08 -3.35 -11.88
C GLN A 634 -80.48 -1.98 -12.23
N ALA A 635 -81.27 -0.90 -12.20
CA ALA A 635 -80.78 0.46 -12.41
C ALA A 635 -79.85 0.91 -11.26
N GLU A 636 -80.24 0.68 -10.01
CA GLU A 636 -79.42 1.00 -8.82
C GLU A 636 -78.09 0.22 -8.84
N LEU A 637 -78.08 -1.06 -9.24
CA LEU A 637 -76.87 -1.87 -9.39
C LEU A 637 -75.97 -1.35 -10.53
N ALA A 638 -76.55 -0.95 -11.67
CA ALA A 638 -75.80 -0.39 -12.79
C ALA A 638 -75.17 0.97 -12.47
N GLU A 639 -75.87 1.80 -11.69
CA GLU A 639 -75.34 3.07 -11.18
C GLU A 639 -74.14 2.82 -10.25
N LEU A 640 -74.23 1.82 -9.37
CA LEU A 640 -73.13 1.41 -8.51
C LEU A 640 -71.95 0.81 -9.31
N ASP A 641 -72.23 0.00 -10.35
CA ASP A 641 -71.20 -0.55 -11.24
C ASP A 641 -70.41 0.55 -11.96
N ALA A 642 -71.09 1.61 -12.42
CA ALA A 642 -70.45 2.76 -13.06
C ALA A 642 -69.54 3.52 -12.09
N ALA A 643 -69.99 3.70 -10.83
CA ALA A 643 -69.18 4.32 -9.79
C ALA A 643 -67.95 3.49 -9.41
N LEU A 644 -68.03 2.15 -9.48
CA LEU A 644 -66.95 1.23 -9.14
C LEU A 644 -66.02 0.89 -10.32
N GLY A 645 -66.38 1.26 -11.56
CA GLY A 645 -65.58 0.98 -12.75
C GLY A 645 -65.39 -0.53 -13.04
N ARG A 646 -66.38 -1.36 -12.69
CA ARG A 646 -66.24 -2.84 -12.75
C ARG A 646 -66.31 -3.38 -14.17
N ARG A 647 -65.49 -4.40 -14.46
CA ARG A 647 -65.54 -5.18 -15.72
C ARG A 647 -66.63 -6.25 -15.74
N GLU A 648 -66.99 -6.79 -14.56
CA GLU A 648 -68.06 -7.78 -14.38
C GLU A 648 -69.22 -7.11 -13.62
N PRO A 649 -70.41 -6.94 -14.24
CA PRO A 649 -71.56 -6.28 -13.62
C PRO A 649 -72.08 -7.00 -12.38
N LEU A 650 -72.49 -6.24 -11.36
CA LEU A 650 -73.04 -6.77 -10.10
C LEU A 650 -74.33 -7.57 -10.31
N ALA A 651 -75.12 -7.28 -11.34
CA ALA A 651 -76.35 -8.03 -11.62
C ALA A 651 -76.10 -9.46 -12.16
N SER A 652 -74.92 -9.69 -12.76
CA SER A 652 -74.54 -10.96 -13.39
C SER A 652 -73.81 -11.94 -12.46
N ILE A 653 -73.34 -11.49 -11.29
CA ILE A 653 -72.67 -12.37 -10.33
C ILE A 653 -73.69 -13.18 -9.50
N PRO A 654 -73.30 -14.36 -8.99
CA PRO A 654 -74.18 -15.18 -8.15
C PRO A 654 -74.70 -14.40 -6.94
N VAL A 655 -75.99 -14.56 -6.60
CA VAL A 655 -76.67 -13.83 -5.51
C VAL A 655 -75.89 -13.87 -4.20
N ALA A 656 -75.33 -15.03 -3.82
CA ALA A 656 -74.54 -15.17 -2.59
C ALA A 656 -73.25 -14.32 -2.58
N ARG A 657 -72.63 -14.13 -3.75
CA ARG A 657 -71.46 -13.24 -3.93
C ARG A 657 -71.90 -11.78 -3.95
N LEU A 658 -72.99 -11.47 -4.64
CA LEU A 658 -73.58 -10.12 -4.70
C LEU A 658 -73.88 -9.57 -3.30
N VAL A 659 -74.57 -10.35 -2.47
CA VAL A 659 -74.92 -9.94 -1.10
C VAL A 659 -73.66 -9.67 -0.26
N ARG A 660 -72.62 -10.50 -0.40
CA ARG A 660 -71.34 -10.32 0.31
C ARG A 660 -70.58 -9.08 -0.16
N THR A 661 -70.52 -8.85 -1.47
CA THR A 661 -69.88 -7.67 -2.05
C THR A 661 -70.60 -6.39 -1.64
N LEU A 662 -71.94 -6.37 -1.69
CA LEU A 662 -72.74 -5.24 -1.22
C LEU A 662 -72.59 -5.01 0.28
N ALA A 663 -72.47 -6.07 1.09
CA ALA A 663 -72.19 -5.93 2.52
C ALA A 663 -70.84 -5.27 2.79
N GLY A 664 -69.80 -5.65 2.04
CA GLY A 664 -68.47 -5.01 2.13
C GLY A 664 -68.46 -3.55 1.67
N LEU A 665 -69.22 -3.22 0.62
CA LEU A 665 -69.37 -1.84 0.14
C LEU A 665 -70.20 -0.98 1.12
N ALA A 666 -71.19 -1.57 1.79
CA ALA A 666 -72.08 -0.90 2.75
C ALA A 666 -71.47 -0.75 4.17
N ALA A 667 -70.37 -1.44 4.48
CA ALA A 667 -69.70 -1.31 5.77
C ALA A 667 -69.12 0.09 5.96
N LYS A 668 -69.24 0.66 7.16
CA LYS A 668 -68.61 1.94 7.49
C LYS A 668 -67.11 1.83 7.23
N SER A 669 -66.59 2.70 6.36
CA SER A 669 -65.19 2.67 5.94
C SER A 669 -64.58 4.06 6.09
N ASP A 670 -63.46 4.13 6.82
CA ASP A 670 -62.67 5.36 6.97
C ASP A 670 -61.93 5.73 5.66
N VAL A 671 -62.07 4.90 4.61
CA VAL A 671 -61.47 5.12 3.28
C VAL A 671 -61.96 6.42 2.62
N PHE A 672 -63.13 6.93 2.98
CA PHE A 672 -63.71 8.12 2.34
C PHE A 672 -63.14 9.45 2.85
N ASP A 673 -62.49 9.42 4.02
CA ASP A 673 -61.81 10.61 4.55
C ASP A 673 -60.53 10.84 3.74
N ASN A 674 -60.36 12.07 3.21
CA ASN A 674 -59.21 12.54 2.43
C ASN A 674 -59.02 11.91 1.03
N LEU A 675 -60.07 11.35 0.43
CA LEU A 675 -60.01 10.62 -0.84
C LEU A 675 -59.45 11.43 -2.03
N VAL A 676 -59.82 12.72 -2.14
CA VAL A 676 -59.35 13.60 -3.22
C VAL A 676 -57.86 13.93 -3.07
N GLU A 677 -57.39 14.11 -1.83
CA GLU A 677 -55.98 14.41 -1.55
C GLU A 677 -55.10 13.20 -1.84
N ARG A 678 -55.56 11.98 -1.49
CA ARG A 678 -54.86 10.73 -1.82
C ARG A 678 -54.78 10.49 -3.33
N ALA A 679 -55.87 10.72 -4.07
CA ALA A 679 -55.87 10.55 -5.53
C ALA A 679 -54.83 11.47 -6.20
N LYS A 680 -54.75 12.75 -5.80
CA LYS A 680 -53.74 13.68 -6.31
C LYS A 680 -52.32 13.23 -5.99
N LEU A 681 -52.05 12.82 -4.75
CA LEU A 681 -50.71 12.34 -4.35
C LEU A 681 -50.32 11.08 -5.11
N ARG A 682 -51.25 10.14 -5.29
CA ARG A 682 -51.03 8.91 -6.05
C ARG A 682 -50.75 9.20 -7.52
N ASP A 683 -51.46 10.13 -8.14
CA ASP A 683 -51.21 10.54 -9.53
C ASP A 683 -49.82 11.21 -9.67
N SER A 684 -49.46 12.13 -8.76
CA SER A 684 -48.12 12.73 -8.73
C SER A 684 -47.00 11.70 -8.53
N LEU A 685 -47.20 10.73 -7.63
CA LEU A 685 -46.22 9.65 -7.40
C LEU A 685 -46.17 8.67 -8.59
N ALA A 686 -47.28 8.45 -9.28
CA ALA A 686 -47.30 7.66 -10.51
C ALA A 686 -46.56 8.35 -11.67
N GLU A 687 -46.66 9.68 -11.79
CA GLU A 687 -45.87 10.48 -12.74
C GLU A 687 -44.36 10.39 -12.45
N LEU A 688 -43.97 10.25 -11.18
CA LEU A 688 -42.58 9.96 -10.81
C LEU A 688 -42.16 8.51 -11.11
N GLY A 689 -43.10 7.64 -11.51
CA GLY A 689 -42.86 6.23 -11.81
C GLY A 689 -42.84 5.32 -10.58
N LEU A 690 -43.38 5.77 -9.45
CA LEU A 690 -43.43 5.02 -8.18
C LEU A 690 -44.70 4.16 -8.03
N GLY A 691 -45.49 4.03 -9.09
CA GLY A 691 -46.71 3.21 -9.11
C GLY A 691 -46.52 1.77 -8.61
N PRO A 692 -45.48 1.02 -9.05
CA PRO A 692 -45.21 -0.33 -8.54
C PRO A 692 -44.91 -0.37 -7.04
N LEU A 693 -44.17 0.61 -6.53
CA LEU A 693 -43.85 0.71 -5.11
C LEU A 693 -45.10 1.00 -4.29
N LEU A 694 -45.95 1.94 -4.74
CA LEU A 694 -47.23 2.24 -4.10
C LEU A 694 -48.12 1.01 -3.95
N ALA A 695 -48.27 0.23 -5.02
CA ALA A 695 -49.10 -0.96 -5.00
C ALA A 695 -48.60 -2.00 -3.99
N GLU A 696 -47.29 -2.18 -3.88
CA GLU A 696 -46.71 -3.11 -2.91
C GLU A 696 -46.84 -2.62 -1.47
N LEU A 697 -46.57 -1.34 -1.21
CA LEU A 697 -46.70 -0.75 0.13
C LEU A 697 -48.14 -0.84 0.65
N SER A 698 -49.14 -0.69 -0.23
CA SER A 698 -50.56 -0.89 0.11
C SER A 698 -50.89 -2.34 0.47
N VAL A 699 -50.28 -3.33 -0.20
CA VAL A 699 -50.49 -4.76 0.12
C VAL A 699 -49.85 -5.14 1.46
N ARG A 700 -48.70 -4.55 1.79
CA ARG A 700 -47.94 -4.84 3.03
C ARG A 700 -48.35 -3.98 4.23
N HIS A 701 -49.26 -3.03 4.04
CA HIS A 701 -49.71 -2.06 5.04
C HIS A 701 -48.58 -1.32 5.77
N VAL A 702 -47.62 -0.79 5.01
CA VAL A 702 -46.44 -0.13 5.57
C VAL A 702 -46.81 1.20 6.25
N SER A 703 -46.28 1.43 7.45
CA SER A 703 -46.51 2.64 8.24
C SER A 703 -45.76 3.87 7.69
N GLU A 704 -46.29 5.06 7.97
CA GLU A 704 -45.72 6.36 7.54
C GLU A 704 -44.23 6.50 7.84
N ALA A 705 -43.77 6.07 9.02
CA ALA A 705 -42.38 6.24 9.42
C ALA A 705 -41.38 5.42 8.56
N ARG A 706 -41.85 4.42 7.80
CA ARG A 706 -40.98 3.47 7.08
C ARG A 706 -41.00 3.63 5.56
N VAL A 707 -41.94 4.41 5.00
CA VAL A 707 -42.08 4.50 3.54
C VAL A 707 -40.90 5.19 2.86
N GLY A 708 -40.20 6.07 3.58
CA GLY A 708 -38.94 6.67 3.13
C GLY A 708 -37.84 5.62 2.97
N ASP A 709 -37.64 4.77 3.98
CA ASP A 709 -36.65 3.69 3.95
C ASP A 709 -36.96 2.66 2.85
N GLU A 710 -38.24 2.35 2.60
CA GLU A 710 -38.67 1.48 1.50
C GLU A 710 -38.42 2.13 0.12
N LEU A 711 -38.61 3.45 -0.03
CA LEU A 711 -38.26 4.17 -1.27
C LEU A 711 -36.74 4.12 -1.53
N GLU A 712 -35.93 4.41 -0.51
CA GLU A 712 -34.48 4.33 -0.63
C GLU A 712 -34.04 2.90 -1.01
N PHE A 713 -34.58 1.88 -0.35
CA PHE A 713 -34.29 0.49 -0.68
C PHE A 713 -34.66 0.15 -2.12
N ALA A 714 -35.87 0.49 -2.56
CA ALA A 714 -36.31 0.23 -3.93
C ALA A 714 -35.42 0.92 -4.96
N TRP A 715 -34.98 2.15 -4.69
CA TRP A 715 -34.11 2.91 -5.59
C TRP A 715 -32.70 2.29 -5.67
N TRP A 716 -32.03 2.09 -4.54
CA TRP A 716 -30.67 1.54 -4.51
C TRP A 716 -30.60 0.10 -5.02
N GLN A 717 -31.59 -0.73 -4.69
CA GLN A 717 -31.67 -2.11 -5.16
C GLN A 717 -31.90 -2.19 -6.67
N SER A 718 -32.75 -1.31 -7.21
CA SER A 718 -32.99 -1.23 -8.66
C SER A 718 -31.76 -0.73 -9.41
N LEU A 719 -31.00 0.22 -8.84
CA LEU A 719 -29.74 0.69 -9.40
C LEU A 719 -28.70 -0.44 -9.43
N LEU A 720 -28.56 -1.19 -8.33
CA LEU A 720 -27.63 -2.32 -8.24
C LEU A 720 -27.94 -3.41 -9.26
N GLU A 721 -29.19 -3.88 -9.33
CA GLU A 721 -29.61 -4.93 -10.26
C GLU A 721 -29.43 -4.50 -11.72
N ARG A 722 -29.71 -3.24 -12.03
CA ARG A 722 -29.51 -2.67 -13.36
C ARG A 722 -28.03 -2.61 -13.73
N ALA A 723 -27.18 -2.12 -12.82
CA ALA A 723 -25.74 -2.05 -13.07
C ALA A 723 -25.15 -3.45 -13.34
N LEU A 724 -25.56 -4.46 -12.57
CA LEU A 724 -25.14 -5.86 -12.78
C LEU A 724 -25.61 -6.46 -14.13
N GLN A 725 -26.74 -5.99 -14.66
CA GLN A 725 -27.25 -6.41 -15.97
C GLN A 725 -26.52 -5.72 -17.13
N ASP A 726 -26.25 -4.43 -16.99
CA ASP A 726 -25.73 -3.58 -18.07
C ASP A 726 -24.19 -3.64 -18.16
N ASP A 727 -23.48 -3.80 -17.04
CA ASP A 727 -22.01 -3.80 -16.99
C ASP A 727 -21.42 -5.19 -16.69
N ARG A 728 -20.86 -5.83 -17.72
CA ARG A 728 -20.20 -7.13 -17.61
C ARG A 728 -18.91 -7.09 -16.78
N ALA A 729 -18.28 -5.93 -16.61
CA ALA A 729 -17.06 -5.80 -15.82
C ALA A 729 -17.30 -6.05 -14.32
N LEU A 730 -18.56 -5.96 -13.85
CA LEU A 730 -18.95 -6.33 -12.48
C LEU A 730 -18.99 -7.86 -12.25
N LEU A 731 -18.75 -8.67 -13.29
CA LEU A 731 -18.68 -10.13 -13.23
C LEU A 731 -19.92 -10.79 -12.58
N GLY A 732 -21.08 -10.13 -12.68
CA GLY A 732 -22.33 -10.59 -12.07
C GLY A 732 -22.27 -10.75 -10.55
N ALA A 733 -21.46 -9.93 -9.85
CA ALA A 733 -21.22 -10.00 -8.41
C ALA A 733 -20.60 -11.34 -7.92
N ASN A 734 -19.97 -12.12 -8.81
CA ASN A 734 -19.33 -13.38 -8.44
C ASN A 734 -17.92 -13.16 -7.86
N THR A 735 -17.86 -12.96 -6.56
CA THR A 735 -16.62 -12.71 -5.80
C THR A 735 -15.62 -13.85 -5.87
N ALA A 736 -16.06 -15.10 -6.04
CA ALA A 736 -15.16 -16.24 -6.22
C ALA A 736 -14.35 -16.18 -7.54
N VAL A 737 -14.88 -15.52 -8.58
CA VAL A 737 -14.14 -15.25 -9.82
C VAL A 737 -13.12 -14.14 -9.58
N VAL A 738 -13.50 -13.07 -8.88
CA VAL A 738 -12.60 -11.96 -8.50
C VAL A 738 -11.43 -12.49 -7.67
N ASP A 739 -11.69 -13.26 -6.62
CA ASP A 739 -10.69 -13.93 -5.77
C ASP A 739 -9.70 -14.78 -6.57
N ARG A 740 -10.16 -15.45 -7.63
CA ARG A 740 -9.30 -16.23 -8.53
C ARG A 740 -8.43 -15.32 -9.38
N LEU A 741 -9.01 -14.31 -10.01
CA LEU A 741 -8.30 -13.34 -10.83
C LEU A 741 -7.24 -12.57 -10.03
N GLU A 742 -7.54 -12.16 -8.80
CA GLU A 742 -6.59 -11.50 -7.92
C GLU A 742 -5.46 -12.42 -7.45
N ARG A 743 -5.74 -13.72 -7.25
CA ARG A 743 -4.69 -14.72 -6.98
C ARG A 743 -3.79 -14.94 -8.19
N ASP A 744 -4.39 -15.10 -9.37
CA ASP A 744 -3.65 -15.28 -10.62
C ASP A 744 -2.81 -14.03 -10.93
N PHE A 745 -3.36 -12.82 -10.70
CA PHE A 745 -2.64 -11.56 -10.85
C PHE A 745 -1.42 -11.49 -9.95
N ARG A 746 -1.54 -11.84 -8.66
CA ARG A 746 -0.39 -11.84 -7.73
C ARG A 746 0.74 -12.72 -8.24
N LEU A 747 0.41 -13.94 -8.68
CA LEU A 747 1.41 -14.89 -9.19
C LEU A 747 2.07 -14.40 -10.48
N VAL A 748 1.27 -13.84 -11.40
CA VAL A 748 1.77 -13.32 -12.69
C VAL A 748 2.59 -12.05 -12.50
N ASP A 749 2.16 -11.12 -11.64
CA ASP A 749 2.90 -9.89 -11.33
C ASP A 749 4.23 -10.20 -10.63
N GLU A 750 4.25 -11.16 -9.69
CA GLU A 750 5.48 -11.63 -9.04
C GLU A 750 6.44 -12.30 -10.05
N ALA A 751 5.91 -13.14 -10.95
CA ALA A 751 6.70 -13.76 -12.00
C ALA A 751 7.28 -12.73 -12.99
N HIS A 752 6.50 -11.71 -13.35
CA HIS A 752 6.96 -10.60 -14.19
C HIS A 752 8.07 -9.80 -13.51
N ALA A 753 7.87 -9.38 -12.25
CA ALA A 753 8.86 -8.64 -11.48
C ALA A 753 10.16 -9.44 -11.29
N ALA A 754 10.07 -10.74 -10.98
CA ALA A 754 11.22 -11.62 -10.83
C ALA A 754 12.04 -11.81 -12.12
N ALA A 755 11.44 -11.57 -13.30
CA ALA A 755 12.13 -11.68 -14.58
C ALA A 755 12.99 -10.46 -14.93
N ALA A 756 12.80 -9.30 -14.28
CA ALA A 756 13.48 -8.05 -14.61
C ALA A 756 15.02 -8.16 -14.49
N GLY A 757 15.53 -8.79 -13.42
CA GLY A 757 16.96 -9.04 -13.22
C GLY A 757 17.58 -9.93 -14.32
N PRO A 758 17.05 -11.15 -14.53
CA PRO A 758 17.46 -12.03 -15.63
C PRO A 758 17.38 -11.39 -17.02
N LEU A 759 16.34 -10.57 -17.29
CA LEU A 759 16.20 -9.82 -18.54
C LEU A 759 17.37 -8.85 -18.74
N LEU A 760 17.70 -8.05 -17.72
CA LEU A 760 18.83 -7.13 -17.79
C LEU A 760 20.17 -7.88 -17.93
N ALA A 761 20.34 -9.00 -17.21
CA ALA A 761 21.54 -9.83 -17.34
C ALA A 761 21.72 -10.37 -18.77
N TRP A 762 20.64 -10.79 -19.42
CA TRP A 762 20.65 -11.24 -20.81
C TRP A 762 20.92 -10.10 -21.80
N GLN A 763 20.34 -8.91 -21.59
CA GLN A 763 20.63 -7.72 -22.40
C GLN A 763 22.13 -7.37 -22.36
N LEU A 764 22.72 -7.33 -21.16
CA LEU A 764 24.15 -7.10 -20.96
C LEU A 764 25.01 -8.20 -21.61
N ALA A 765 24.57 -9.45 -21.55
CA ALA A 765 25.26 -10.56 -22.21
C ALA A 765 25.27 -10.43 -23.74
N ASN A 766 24.18 -9.95 -24.34
CA ASN A 766 24.14 -9.69 -25.78
C ASN A 766 25.05 -8.53 -26.16
N GLN A 767 25.03 -7.44 -25.39
CA GLN A 767 25.95 -6.31 -25.59
C GLN A 767 27.41 -6.77 -25.49
N TRP A 768 27.73 -7.62 -24.51
CA TRP A 768 29.06 -8.21 -24.35
C TRP A 768 29.48 -9.07 -25.53
N LYS A 769 28.60 -9.95 -26.04
CA LYS A 769 28.88 -10.78 -27.22
C LYS A 769 29.15 -9.95 -28.46
N ILE A 770 28.39 -8.88 -28.68
CA ILE A 770 28.59 -7.94 -29.78
C ILE A 770 29.95 -7.24 -29.62
N ALA A 771 30.21 -6.68 -28.44
CA ALA A 771 31.43 -5.94 -28.15
C ALA A 771 32.71 -6.78 -28.33
N ILE A 772 32.71 -8.07 -27.93
CA ILE A 772 33.87 -8.96 -28.17
C ILE A 772 34.15 -9.15 -29.67
N VAL A 773 33.09 -9.26 -30.48
CA VAL A 773 33.21 -9.45 -31.93
C VAL A 773 33.72 -8.18 -32.59
N ASP A 774 33.22 -7.02 -32.15
CA ASP A 774 33.61 -5.71 -32.67
C ASP A 774 35.05 -5.34 -32.26
N GLU A 775 35.48 -5.72 -31.05
CA GLU A 775 36.78 -5.34 -30.46
C GLU A 775 37.69 -6.55 -30.13
N PRO A 776 38.16 -7.32 -31.14
CA PRO A 776 38.95 -8.53 -30.90
C PRO A 776 40.35 -8.25 -30.33
N GLN A 777 40.92 -7.07 -30.58
CA GLN A 777 42.23 -6.68 -30.03
C GLN A 777 42.14 -6.32 -28.55
N GLU A 778 41.16 -5.48 -28.16
CA GLU A 778 40.88 -5.16 -26.76
C GLU A 778 40.59 -6.44 -25.97
N SER A 779 39.87 -7.41 -26.54
CA SER A 779 39.57 -8.70 -25.89
C SER A 779 40.85 -9.46 -25.50
N GLN A 780 41.84 -9.50 -26.40
CA GLN A 780 43.13 -10.14 -26.12
C GLN A 780 43.93 -9.37 -25.05
N HIS A 781 43.93 -8.04 -25.11
CA HIS A 781 44.62 -7.19 -24.14
C HIS A 781 43.99 -7.31 -22.75
N LEU A 782 42.66 -7.21 -22.64
CA LEU A 782 41.93 -7.40 -21.40
C LEU A 782 42.22 -8.77 -20.80
N ARG A 783 42.21 -9.83 -21.62
CA ARG A 783 42.55 -11.19 -21.14
C ARG A 783 43.97 -11.30 -20.60
N ARG A 784 44.94 -10.58 -21.18
CA ARG A 784 46.32 -10.53 -20.66
C ARG A 784 46.39 -9.75 -19.35
N ALA A 785 45.78 -8.56 -19.30
CA ALA A 785 45.72 -7.72 -18.11
C ALA A 785 45.05 -8.44 -16.93
N LEU A 786 43.92 -9.12 -17.14
CA LEU A 786 43.23 -9.86 -16.08
C LEU A 786 44.00 -11.10 -15.56
N LYS A 787 44.92 -11.66 -16.36
CA LYS A 787 45.75 -12.80 -15.96
C LYS A 787 47.03 -12.39 -15.23
N GLN A 788 47.51 -11.17 -15.45
CA GLN A 788 48.70 -10.66 -14.80
C GLN A 788 48.34 -10.24 -13.36
N PRO A 789 49.04 -10.77 -12.34
CA PRO A 789 48.92 -10.26 -10.97
C PRO A 789 49.60 -8.89 -10.87
N GLY A 790 48.98 -7.96 -10.13
CA GLY A 790 49.53 -6.61 -9.89
C GLY A 790 49.17 -5.55 -10.94
N THR A 791 48.38 -5.87 -11.97
CA THR A 791 47.90 -4.89 -12.94
C THR A 791 46.97 -3.88 -12.28
N THR A 792 47.25 -2.59 -12.47
CA THR A 792 46.48 -1.49 -11.85
C THR A 792 45.12 -1.27 -12.51
N THR A 793 44.21 -0.58 -11.83
CA THR A 793 42.91 -0.19 -12.40
C THR A 793 43.08 0.60 -13.70
N ALA A 794 44.03 1.54 -13.72
CA ALA A 794 44.34 2.34 -14.92
C ALA A 794 44.86 1.49 -16.09
N GLU A 795 45.73 0.51 -15.82
CA GLU A 795 46.23 -0.42 -16.83
C GLU A 795 45.11 -1.31 -17.39
N ILE A 796 44.20 -1.81 -16.55
CA ILE A 796 43.07 -2.62 -17.01
C ILE A 796 42.15 -1.80 -17.91
N VAL A 797 41.75 -0.60 -17.46
CA VAL A 797 40.86 0.30 -18.21
C VAL A 797 41.49 0.72 -19.54
N SER A 798 42.76 1.14 -19.54
CA SER A 798 43.46 1.57 -20.76
C SER A 798 43.75 0.43 -21.74
N SER A 799 43.84 -0.81 -21.27
CA SER A 799 44.06 -1.97 -22.14
C SER A 799 42.87 -2.32 -23.04
N ALA A 800 41.65 -1.99 -22.60
CA ALA A 800 40.40 -2.37 -23.25
C ALA A 800 39.23 -1.44 -22.86
N PRO A 801 39.30 -0.15 -23.22
CA PRO A 801 38.35 0.86 -22.76
C PRO A 801 36.90 0.56 -23.19
N SER A 802 36.69 0.10 -24.42
CA SER A 802 35.36 -0.18 -24.97
C SER A 802 34.74 -1.40 -24.29
N LEU A 803 35.52 -2.46 -24.10
CA LEU A 803 35.05 -3.67 -23.42
C LEU A 803 34.81 -3.46 -21.93
N VAL A 804 35.65 -2.67 -21.25
CA VAL A 804 35.46 -2.35 -19.83
C VAL A 804 34.19 -1.52 -19.64
N ASN A 805 33.84 -0.62 -20.55
CA ASN A 805 32.57 0.12 -20.48
C ASN A 805 31.34 -0.80 -20.52
N VAL A 806 31.40 -1.87 -21.32
CA VAL A 806 30.31 -2.87 -21.41
C VAL A 806 30.28 -3.80 -20.18
N LEU A 807 31.45 -4.17 -19.64
CA LEU A 807 31.54 -5.06 -18.47
C LEU A 807 31.28 -4.36 -17.14
N ALA A 808 31.61 -3.06 -17.04
CA ALA A 808 31.52 -2.25 -15.83
C ALA A 808 30.65 -1.01 -16.07
N PRO A 809 29.34 -1.18 -16.41
CA PRO A 809 28.42 -0.06 -16.55
C PRO A 809 28.16 0.64 -15.20
N VAL A 810 28.39 -0.05 -14.08
CA VAL A 810 28.27 0.50 -12.73
C VAL A 810 29.60 0.37 -11.99
N TRP A 811 30.06 1.48 -11.44
CA TRP A 811 31.19 1.53 -10.51
C TRP A 811 30.67 1.82 -9.10
N ILE A 812 31.27 1.20 -8.09
CA ILE A 812 30.92 1.42 -6.69
C ILE A 812 32.19 1.66 -5.87
N SER A 813 32.22 2.76 -5.12
CA SER A 813 33.42 3.20 -4.42
C SER A 813 33.11 3.96 -3.14
N SER A 814 34.04 3.94 -2.20
CA SER A 814 34.14 4.99 -1.18
C SER A 814 34.59 6.30 -1.85
N PRO A 815 34.14 7.49 -1.38
CA PRO A 815 34.60 8.78 -1.90
C PRO A 815 36.14 8.88 -1.92
N TYR A 816 36.81 8.34 -0.89
CA TYR A 816 38.28 8.39 -0.77
C TYR A 816 39.02 7.47 -1.75
N LEU A 817 38.31 6.56 -2.42
CA LEU A 817 38.86 5.67 -3.45
C LEU A 817 38.42 6.07 -4.87
N VAL A 818 37.56 7.08 -5.03
CA VAL A 818 37.19 7.61 -6.35
C VAL A 818 38.39 8.17 -7.12
N PRO A 819 39.38 8.83 -6.49
CA PRO A 819 40.61 9.26 -7.17
C PRO A 819 41.41 8.15 -7.87
N GLU A 820 41.24 6.88 -7.46
CA GLU A 820 41.88 5.73 -8.10
C GLU A 820 41.21 5.34 -9.44
N ILE A 821 40.05 5.92 -9.76
CA ILE A 821 39.39 5.77 -11.05
C ILE A 821 40.07 6.72 -12.04
N PRO A 822 40.58 6.24 -13.20
CA PRO A 822 41.24 7.09 -14.18
C PRO A 822 40.34 8.22 -14.71
N ASP A 823 40.91 9.39 -15.01
CA ASP A 823 40.22 10.52 -15.66
C ASP A 823 39.58 10.20 -17.02
N SER A 824 40.05 9.16 -17.70
CA SER A 824 39.43 8.68 -18.95
C SER A 824 38.07 8.02 -18.76
N VAL A 825 37.66 7.74 -17.52
CA VAL A 825 36.38 7.11 -17.17
C VAL A 825 35.36 8.20 -16.83
N GLU A 826 34.51 8.54 -17.79
CA GLU A 826 33.35 9.41 -17.59
C GLU A 826 32.09 8.61 -17.20
N PHE A 827 31.24 9.23 -16.38
CA PHE A 827 29.94 8.70 -16.00
C PHE A 827 28.81 9.60 -16.52
N ASP A 828 27.68 9.01 -16.88
CA ASP A 828 26.47 9.79 -17.16
C ASP A 828 25.86 10.32 -15.86
N THR A 829 25.86 9.49 -14.82
CA THR A 829 25.20 9.76 -13.54
C THR A 829 26.09 9.35 -12.36
N VAL A 830 26.16 10.19 -11.34
CA VAL A 830 26.68 9.83 -10.01
C VAL A 830 25.52 9.73 -9.02
N LEU A 831 25.46 8.61 -8.30
CA LEU A 831 24.57 8.40 -7.16
C LEU A 831 25.41 8.53 -5.89
N LEU A 832 25.34 9.70 -5.24
CA LEU A 832 25.92 9.93 -3.92
C LEU A 832 24.95 9.36 -2.88
N VAL A 833 25.27 8.22 -2.29
CA VAL A 833 24.48 7.57 -1.23
C VAL A 833 25.10 7.91 0.11
N ASP A 834 24.27 8.19 1.12
CA ASP A 834 24.70 8.78 2.39
C ASP A 834 25.36 10.16 2.20
N ALA A 835 24.83 10.95 1.26
CA ALA A 835 25.33 12.28 0.94
C ALA A 835 25.26 13.27 2.12
N ALA A 836 24.45 12.98 3.15
CA ALA A 836 24.42 13.79 4.36
C ALA A 836 25.56 13.43 5.34
N ALA A 837 26.32 12.34 5.09
CA ALA A 837 27.44 11.89 5.92
C ALA A 837 28.82 12.41 5.46
N VAL A 838 28.89 13.10 4.32
CA VAL A 838 30.15 13.61 3.73
C VAL A 838 29.98 15.06 3.30
N ASN A 839 31.08 15.82 3.31
CA ASN A 839 31.08 17.21 2.87
C ASN A 839 31.40 17.35 1.37
N LEU A 840 31.44 18.60 0.89
CA LEU A 840 31.65 18.89 -0.53
C LEU A 840 33.06 18.48 -1.00
N ALA A 841 34.12 18.68 -0.20
CA ALA A 841 35.48 18.30 -0.55
C ALA A 841 35.60 16.77 -0.74
N GLU A 842 34.97 15.99 0.15
CA GLU A 842 34.93 14.54 0.08
C GLU A 842 34.18 14.02 -1.17
N ALA A 843 33.10 14.69 -1.58
CA ALA A 843 32.26 14.28 -2.73
C ALA A 843 32.74 14.83 -4.09
N THR A 844 33.63 15.81 -4.08
CA THR A 844 34.11 16.52 -5.29
C THR A 844 34.66 15.58 -6.37
N PRO A 845 35.51 14.58 -6.06
CA PRO A 845 36.01 13.62 -7.06
C PRO A 845 34.90 12.87 -7.81
N ALA A 846 33.77 12.62 -7.14
CA ALA A 846 32.64 11.91 -7.71
C ALA A 846 31.78 12.84 -8.58
N ILE A 847 31.51 14.06 -8.09
CA ILE A 847 30.68 15.06 -8.79
C ILE A 847 31.33 15.45 -10.13
N ARG A 848 32.64 15.72 -10.14
CA ARG A 848 33.32 16.21 -11.35
C ARG A 848 33.38 15.19 -12.50
N ARG A 849 33.10 13.91 -12.24
CA ARG A 849 33.17 12.81 -13.23
C ARG A 849 31.83 12.47 -13.87
N ALA A 850 30.73 13.11 -13.45
CA ALA A 850 29.39 12.80 -13.91
C ALA A 850 28.59 14.03 -14.31
N ARG A 851 27.75 13.90 -15.34
CA ARG A 851 26.91 15.00 -15.85
C ARG A 851 25.64 15.21 -15.01
N GLN A 852 25.10 14.12 -14.46
CA GLN A 852 23.93 14.12 -13.58
C GLN A 852 24.35 13.75 -12.16
N VAL A 853 23.91 14.54 -11.17
CA VAL A 853 24.18 14.30 -9.74
C VAL A 853 22.88 13.97 -9.03
N VAL A 854 22.81 12.80 -8.40
CA VAL A 854 21.68 12.39 -7.56
C VAL A 854 22.21 12.08 -6.17
N ALA A 855 21.73 12.81 -5.16
CA ALA A 855 22.21 12.67 -3.79
C ALA A 855 21.12 12.12 -2.87
N PHE A 856 21.34 10.92 -2.33
CA PHE A 856 20.50 10.28 -1.32
C PHE A 856 21.11 10.49 0.06
N GLY A 857 20.34 11.00 1.02
CA GLY A 857 20.85 11.24 2.37
C GLY A 857 19.73 11.39 3.39
N ASP A 858 20.10 11.24 4.65
CA ASP A 858 19.25 11.57 5.79
C ASP A 858 19.91 12.71 6.57
N PRO A 859 19.48 13.97 6.37
CA PRO A 859 20.11 15.13 7.02
C PRO A 859 19.88 15.15 8.55
N VAL A 860 18.97 14.32 9.07
CA VAL A 860 18.68 14.28 10.51
C VAL A 860 19.65 13.39 11.26
N THR A 861 20.06 12.24 10.69
CA THR A 861 20.96 11.29 11.38
C THR A 861 22.42 11.34 10.92
N GLN A 862 22.68 11.93 9.76
CA GLN A 862 24.00 11.95 9.12
C GLN A 862 24.63 13.33 9.22
N LYS A 863 25.92 13.38 9.56
CA LYS A 863 26.70 14.61 9.59
C LYS A 863 28.16 14.33 9.20
N PRO A 864 28.81 15.15 8.36
CA PRO A 864 30.23 15.05 8.10
C PRO A 864 31.04 15.29 9.37
N LYS A 865 32.12 14.53 9.55
CA LYS A 865 33.06 14.67 10.67
C LYS A 865 34.49 14.55 10.16
N PRO A 866 35.46 15.27 10.74
CA PRO A 866 36.86 15.06 10.45
C PRO A 866 37.31 13.67 10.94
N PHE A 867 38.35 13.12 10.32
CA PHE A 867 38.95 11.85 10.72
C PHE A 867 40.45 11.82 10.41
N HIS A 868 41.17 10.94 11.09
CA HIS A 868 42.60 10.69 10.87
C HIS A 868 42.85 9.23 10.52
N VAL A 869 43.70 8.99 9.52
CA VAL A 869 44.12 7.62 9.14
C VAL A 869 45.12 7.07 10.14
N ALA A 870 46.10 7.87 10.55
CA ALA A 870 47.17 7.44 11.46
C ALA A 870 46.64 7.15 12.88
N VAL A 871 47.22 6.13 13.52
CA VAL A 871 47.04 5.89 14.97
C VAL A 871 48.11 6.69 15.71
N ASP A 872 47.84 7.96 16.01
CA ASP A 872 48.73 8.80 16.82
C ASP A 872 47.92 9.65 17.82
N PRO A 873 47.97 9.34 19.12
CA PRO A 873 47.27 10.12 20.14
C PRO A 873 47.93 11.49 20.44
N ALA A 874 49.16 11.73 19.98
CA ALA A 874 49.94 12.95 20.26
C ALA A 874 50.15 13.79 18.98
N SER A 875 49.21 13.72 18.04
CA SER A 875 49.30 14.45 16.78
C SER A 875 48.90 15.93 16.96
N ASP A 876 49.89 16.83 17.06
CA ASP A 876 49.71 18.30 17.00
C ASP A 876 49.46 18.82 15.57
N TRP A 877 48.73 18.07 14.74
CA TRP A 877 48.42 18.48 13.37
C TRP A 877 47.29 19.52 13.37
N GLU A 878 47.57 20.69 12.82
CA GLU A 878 46.57 21.72 12.55
C GLU A 878 46.25 21.73 11.05
N ALA A 879 44.96 21.65 10.73
CA ALA A 879 44.48 21.76 9.35
C ALA A 879 44.72 23.18 8.81
N GLU A 880 45.03 23.29 7.51
CA GLU A 880 45.21 24.58 6.84
C GLU A 880 43.89 25.36 6.79
N VAL A 881 42.78 24.65 6.60
CA VAL A 881 41.43 25.22 6.60
C VAL A 881 40.50 24.51 7.59
N PRO A 882 39.52 25.22 8.18
CA PRO A 882 38.50 24.57 9.01
C PRO A 882 37.70 23.54 8.20
N PHE A 883 37.50 22.35 8.77
CA PHE A 883 36.67 21.30 8.18
C PHE A 883 35.23 21.79 7.98
N ASP A 884 34.68 21.61 6.77
CA ASP A 884 33.29 21.95 6.50
C ASP A 884 32.36 20.87 7.07
N GLU A 885 31.63 21.23 8.13
CA GLU A 885 30.61 20.35 8.72
C GLU A 885 29.29 20.35 7.92
N VAL A 886 29.12 21.22 6.92
CA VAL A 886 27.94 21.24 6.07
C VAL A 886 28.02 20.09 5.06
N SER A 887 26.98 19.25 5.06
CA SER A 887 26.95 18.08 4.19
C SER A 887 26.78 18.43 2.71
N VAL A 888 27.28 17.57 1.81
CA VAL A 888 27.05 17.76 0.38
C VAL A 888 25.56 17.64 0.02
N PHE A 889 24.79 16.86 0.78
CA PHE A 889 23.33 16.81 0.63
C PHE A 889 22.67 18.17 0.85
N GLU A 890 23.04 18.86 1.93
CA GLU A 890 22.51 20.19 2.26
C GLU A 890 22.91 21.22 1.20
N ARG A 891 24.21 21.27 0.83
CA ARG A 891 24.71 22.16 -0.24
C ARG A 891 23.99 21.94 -1.56
N LEU A 892 23.82 20.68 -1.98
CA LEU A 892 23.13 20.35 -3.23
C LEU A 892 21.65 20.72 -3.17
N SER A 893 21.00 20.62 -2.01
CA SER A 893 19.58 20.97 -1.84
C SER A 893 19.32 22.48 -2.00
N GLU A 894 20.35 23.33 -1.91
CA GLU A 894 20.24 24.77 -2.21
C GLU A 894 20.07 25.08 -3.70
N VAL A 895 20.46 24.15 -4.58
CA VAL A 895 20.49 24.35 -6.04
C VAL A 895 19.74 23.28 -6.84
N LEU A 896 19.48 22.12 -6.24
CA LEU A 896 18.76 21.00 -6.84
C LEU A 896 17.38 20.81 -6.18
N PRO A 897 16.39 20.27 -6.93
CA PRO A 897 15.10 19.92 -6.33
C PRO A 897 15.26 18.80 -5.30
N VAL A 898 14.55 18.95 -4.17
CA VAL A 898 14.51 17.97 -3.08
C VAL A 898 13.25 17.10 -3.24
N MET A 899 13.44 15.78 -3.17
CA MET A 899 12.36 14.81 -3.04
C MET A 899 12.47 14.10 -1.69
N THR A 900 11.35 13.81 -1.05
CA THR A 900 11.33 13.11 0.25
C THR A 900 10.60 11.79 0.10
N LEU A 901 11.23 10.71 0.56
CA LEU A 901 10.56 9.42 0.74
C LEU A 901 10.06 9.35 2.18
N THR A 902 8.77 9.14 2.40
CA THR A 902 8.15 9.20 3.74
C THR A 902 7.59 7.87 4.21
N ARG A 903 7.27 6.94 3.31
CA ARG A 903 6.71 5.62 3.64
C ARG A 903 7.76 4.66 4.21
N SER A 904 7.66 4.33 5.49
CA SER A 904 8.60 3.41 6.16
C SER A 904 8.13 1.95 6.10
N TYR A 905 9.07 1.07 5.76
CA TYR A 905 8.87 -0.39 5.64
C TYR A 905 9.56 -1.19 6.75
N ARG A 906 10.05 -0.53 7.81
CA ARG A 906 10.69 -1.22 8.94
C ARG A 906 9.70 -2.12 9.66
N ALA A 907 10.14 -3.34 9.98
CA ALA A 907 9.29 -4.36 10.59
C ALA A 907 9.38 -4.32 12.12
N GLY A 908 8.30 -3.88 12.77
CA GLY A 908 8.24 -3.66 14.22
C GLY A 908 8.67 -2.24 14.60
N GLY A 909 8.53 -1.88 15.87
CA GLY A 909 8.96 -0.56 16.32
C GLY A 909 7.94 0.56 16.13
N GLU A 910 6.63 0.30 16.02
CA GLU A 910 5.66 1.37 15.79
C GLU A 910 5.74 2.48 16.85
N ASP A 911 5.72 2.11 18.14
CA ASP A 911 5.86 3.07 19.24
C ASP A 911 7.19 3.83 19.15
N LEU A 912 8.23 3.16 18.65
CA LEU A 912 9.55 3.76 18.44
C LEU A 912 9.57 4.70 17.22
N VAL A 913 8.92 4.32 16.12
CA VAL A 913 8.86 5.10 14.88
C VAL A 913 8.01 6.34 15.08
N GLU A 914 6.84 6.22 15.71
CA GLU A 914 5.95 7.34 16.02
C GLU A 914 6.64 8.36 16.93
N LEU A 915 7.33 7.87 17.97
CA LEU A 915 8.12 8.69 18.87
C LEU A 915 9.26 9.43 18.16
N ILE A 916 10.01 8.72 17.30
CA ILE A 916 11.09 9.30 16.50
C ILE A 916 10.53 10.31 15.50
N ASN A 917 9.38 9.99 14.89
CA ASN A 917 8.75 10.81 13.86
C ASN A 917 8.30 12.16 14.43
N ASP A 918 7.60 12.13 15.57
CA ASP A 918 7.16 13.33 16.27
C ASP A 918 8.34 14.17 16.76
N ALA A 919 9.37 13.52 17.32
CA ALA A 919 10.49 14.22 17.95
C ALA A 919 11.50 14.79 16.96
N PHE A 920 11.75 14.12 15.82
CA PHE A 920 12.90 14.43 14.95
C PHE A 920 12.56 14.63 13.47
N TYR A 921 11.38 14.19 13.00
CA TYR A 921 11.01 14.26 11.57
C TYR A 921 9.71 15.02 11.32
N GLY A 922 9.20 15.76 12.31
CA GLY A 922 8.04 16.64 12.16
C GLY A 922 6.73 15.92 11.80
N GLY A 923 6.62 14.62 12.09
CA GLY A 923 5.44 13.83 11.76
C GLY A 923 5.38 13.35 10.29
N GLU A 924 6.42 13.54 9.48
CA GLU A 924 6.40 13.21 8.06
C GLU A 924 6.45 11.71 7.74
N ILE A 925 7.02 10.87 8.62
CA ILE A 925 7.14 9.42 8.39
C ILE A 925 5.78 8.76 8.49
N VAL A 926 5.39 8.02 7.44
CA VAL A 926 4.18 7.20 7.42
C VAL A 926 4.57 5.74 7.56
N SER A 927 4.13 5.08 8.64
CA SER A 927 4.35 3.64 8.88
C SER A 927 3.04 2.91 9.15
N LEU A 928 2.93 1.68 8.67
CA LEU A 928 1.77 0.83 8.98
C LEU A 928 1.87 0.26 10.42
N PRO A 929 0.74 0.12 11.14
CA PRO A 929 0.76 -0.38 12.51
C PRO A 929 1.31 -1.79 12.63
N TRP A 930 1.98 -2.10 13.74
CA TRP A 930 2.52 -3.42 14.02
C TRP A 930 1.49 -4.31 14.75
N ALA A 931 1.31 -5.55 14.29
CA ALA A 931 0.37 -6.47 14.93
C ALA A 931 0.72 -6.75 16.41
N GLY A 932 2.01 -6.71 16.75
CA GLY A 932 2.44 -6.87 18.14
C GLY A 932 1.93 -5.77 19.07
N SER A 933 1.94 -4.51 18.62
CA SER A 933 1.39 -3.38 19.38
C SER A 933 -0.12 -3.56 19.61
N TYR A 934 -0.85 -4.04 18.59
CA TYR A 934 -2.27 -4.39 18.73
C TYR A 934 -2.52 -5.51 19.75
N LEU A 935 -1.60 -6.48 19.83
CA LEU A 935 -1.60 -7.59 20.79
C LEU A 935 -1.02 -7.23 22.17
N GLY A 936 -0.77 -5.94 22.45
CA GLY A 936 -0.21 -5.47 23.73
C GLY A 936 1.28 -5.75 23.94
N ARG A 937 2.03 -6.08 22.89
CA ARG A 937 3.47 -6.30 22.92
C ARG A 937 4.17 -5.05 22.39
N GLY A 938 4.50 -4.11 23.26
CA GLY A 938 5.21 -2.89 22.89
C GLY A 938 6.58 -3.17 22.28
N SER A 939 6.98 -2.33 21.32
CA SER A 939 8.27 -2.45 20.63
C SER A 939 9.40 -1.67 21.32
N LEU A 940 9.02 -0.69 22.12
CA LEU A 940 9.87 0.11 22.98
C LEU A 940 9.48 -0.15 24.44
N THR A 941 10.44 -0.56 25.25
CA THR A 941 10.27 -0.68 26.69
C THR A 941 11.30 0.16 27.42
N VAL A 942 10.90 0.73 28.57
CA VAL A 942 11.79 1.49 29.43
C VAL A 942 11.93 0.75 30.75
N ASP A 943 13.16 0.43 31.11
CA ASP A 943 13.53 -0.29 32.32
C ASP A 943 14.29 0.66 33.26
N TYR A 944 13.59 1.11 34.32
CA TYR A 944 14.15 2.01 35.31
C TYR A 944 14.86 1.21 36.41
N VAL A 945 16.18 1.36 36.49
CA VAL A 945 17.01 0.63 37.45
C VAL A 945 17.14 1.40 38.75
N GLU A 946 16.73 0.80 39.86
CA GLU A 946 16.91 1.38 41.19
C GLU A 946 18.35 1.24 41.68
N GLY A 947 18.82 2.18 42.49
CA GLY A 947 20.15 2.11 43.11
C GLY A 947 21.33 2.54 42.22
N GLY A 948 21.09 3.09 41.04
CA GLY A 948 22.12 3.67 40.17
C GLY A 948 22.70 4.98 40.70
N THR A 949 23.41 4.91 41.84
CA THR A 949 24.07 6.07 42.47
C THR A 949 25.58 5.95 42.44
N GLY A 950 26.29 7.08 42.38
CA GLY A 950 27.75 7.10 42.34
C GLY A 950 28.37 8.42 42.80
N ALA A 951 29.70 8.44 42.84
CA ALA A 951 30.46 9.68 43.01
C ALA A 951 30.64 10.34 41.63
N PRO A 952 30.54 11.68 41.53
CA PRO A 952 30.83 12.39 40.29
C PRO A 952 32.26 12.13 39.82
N ASP A 953 32.44 11.97 38.52
CA ASP A 953 33.75 11.85 37.91
C ASP A 953 34.55 13.17 38.06
N PRO A 954 35.86 13.12 38.37
CA PRO A 954 36.66 14.34 38.55
C PRO A 954 36.84 15.18 37.28
N ILE A 955 36.68 14.59 36.09
CA ILE A 955 36.90 15.24 34.79
C ILE A 955 35.56 15.72 34.22
N SER A 956 34.57 14.83 34.09
CA SER A 956 33.28 15.19 33.51
C SER A 956 32.31 15.83 34.51
N GLY A 957 32.54 15.66 35.81
CA GLY A 957 31.64 16.16 36.85
C GLY A 957 30.28 15.44 36.90
N ALA A 958 30.05 14.42 36.07
CA ALA A 958 28.84 13.61 35.99
C ALA A 958 29.00 12.27 36.75
N VAL A 959 27.90 11.65 37.18
CA VAL A 959 27.94 10.28 37.72
C VAL A 959 27.87 9.30 36.57
N GLU A 960 29.03 8.85 36.10
CA GLU A 960 29.15 7.96 34.95
C GLU A 960 29.22 6.47 35.32
N SER A 961 28.54 5.67 34.50
CA SER A 961 28.50 4.22 34.53
C SER A 961 28.09 3.61 35.88
N PRO A 962 26.87 3.85 36.37
CA PRO A 962 26.38 3.22 37.61
C PRO A 962 26.39 1.68 37.54
N ASP A 963 26.81 1.03 38.63
CA ASP A 963 26.95 -0.44 38.70
C ASP A 963 25.63 -1.17 38.47
N ALA A 964 24.53 -0.63 38.98
CA ALA A 964 23.20 -1.19 38.84
C ALA A 964 22.77 -1.30 37.37
N GLU A 965 23.06 -0.26 36.58
CA GLU A 965 22.74 -0.22 35.16
C GLU A 965 23.58 -1.22 34.35
N VAL A 966 24.90 -1.28 34.62
CA VAL A 966 25.79 -2.29 34.01
C VAL A 966 25.28 -3.70 34.28
N ALA A 967 24.90 -4.00 35.53
CA ALA A 967 24.37 -5.31 35.90
C ALA A 967 23.08 -5.64 35.15
N ARG A 968 22.15 -4.69 35.03
CA ARG A 968 20.88 -4.90 34.32
C ARG A 968 21.09 -5.13 32.82
N VAL A 969 21.97 -4.35 32.18
CA VAL A 969 22.33 -4.54 30.77
C VAL A 969 22.91 -5.93 30.55
N VAL A 970 23.80 -6.40 31.42
CA VAL A 970 24.35 -7.76 31.33
C VAL A 970 23.25 -8.81 31.43
N THR A 971 22.28 -8.66 32.34
CA THR A 971 21.12 -9.55 32.44
C THR A 971 20.34 -9.60 31.12
N LEU A 972 20.00 -8.46 30.54
CA LEU A 972 19.25 -8.39 29.28
C LEU A 972 20.01 -9.00 28.09
N VAL A 973 21.34 -8.79 28.04
CA VAL A 973 22.19 -9.41 27.01
C VAL A 973 22.20 -10.93 27.14
N VAL A 974 22.28 -11.47 28.37
CA VAL A 974 22.23 -12.91 28.63
C VAL A 974 20.86 -13.49 28.28
N GLU A 975 19.76 -12.84 28.69
CA GLU A 975 18.39 -13.26 28.36
C GLU A 975 18.19 -13.32 26.83
N HIS A 976 18.68 -12.32 26.10
CA HIS A 976 18.62 -12.33 24.64
C HIS A 976 19.43 -13.47 24.05
N ALA A 977 20.67 -13.67 24.49
CA ALA A 977 21.53 -14.75 23.99
C ALA A 977 20.91 -16.15 24.19
N VAL A 978 20.16 -16.35 25.28
CA VAL A 978 19.49 -17.63 25.58
C VAL A 978 18.18 -17.80 24.81
N HIS A 979 17.32 -16.78 24.80
CA HIS A 979 15.95 -16.91 24.27
C HIS A 979 15.82 -16.53 22.80
N ARG A 980 16.77 -15.76 22.25
CA ARG A 980 16.73 -15.22 20.87
C ARG A 980 18.12 -15.22 20.19
N PRO A 981 18.87 -16.34 20.17
CA PRO A 981 20.23 -16.39 19.62
C PRO A 981 20.33 -16.14 18.10
N GLU A 982 19.19 -16.17 17.38
CA GLU A 982 19.13 -15.92 15.94
C GLU A 982 18.94 -14.44 15.59
N GLU A 983 18.47 -13.62 16.53
CA GLU A 983 18.28 -12.17 16.31
C GLU A 983 19.54 -11.40 16.69
N SER A 984 19.94 -10.41 15.87
CA SER A 984 21.13 -9.62 16.15
C SER A 984 20.88 -8.60 17.27
N LEU A 985 21.88 -8.40 18.15
CA LEU A 985 21.81 -7.51 19.31
C LEU A 985 22.98 -6.54 19.34
N MET A 986 22.74 -5.32 19.80
CA MET A 986 23.80 -4.47 20.31
C MET A 986 23.36 -3.67 21.54
N VAL A 987 24.36 -3.23 22.30
CA VAL A 987 24.17 -2.24 23.35
C VAL A 987 24.72 -0.90 22.85
N VAL A 988 23.92 0.15 22.95
CA VAL A 988 24.30 1.53 22.63
C VAL A 988 24.31 2.34 23.91
N THR A 989 25.27 3.25 24.08
CA THR A 989 25.35 4.12 25.25
C THR A 989 25.86 5.52 24.93
N ALA A 990 25.46 6.50 25.75
CA ALA A 990 25.89 7.89 25.65
C ALA A 990 27.27 8.19 26.31
N SER A 991 27.88 7.23 27.02
CA SER A 991 29.22 7.38 27.62
C SER A 991 30.20 6.32 27.09
N ALA A 992 31.35 6.77 26.57
CA ALA A 992 32.43 5.88 26.13
C ALA A 992 32.96 5.01 27.29
N ARG A 993 33.07 5.60 28.49
CA ARG A 993 33.45 4.87 29.70
C ARG A 993 32.42 3.80 30.06
N HIS A 994 31.13 4.11 29.94
CA HIS A 994 30.09 3.12 30.17
C HIS A 994 30.15 1.98 29.14
N ALA A 995 30.41 2.30 27.87
CA ALA A 995 30.56 1.30 26.80
C ALA A 995 31.69 0.30 27.13
N GLU A 996 32.85 0.80 27.56
CA GLU A 996 33.98 -0.04 27.97
C GLU A 996 33.64 -0.93 29.17
N ARG A 997 32.98 -0.37 30.19
CA ARG A 997 32.60 -1.12 31.39
C ARG A 997 31.55 -2.19 31.10
N VAL A 998 30.54 -1.90 30.28
CA VAL A 998 29.56 -2.89 29.83
C VAL A 998 30.24 -3.98 29.00
N ARG A 999 31.13 -3.61 28.08
CA ARG A 999 31.88 -4.58 27.26
C ARG A 999 32.71 -5.53 28.13
N ALA A 1000 33.40 -5.00 29.15
CA ALA A 1000 34.15 -5.81 30.10
C ALA A 1000 33.24 -6.71 30.95
N ALA A 1001 32.11 -6.19 31.43
CA ALA A 1001 31.16 -6.94 32.25
C ALA A 1001 30.49 -8.08 31.46
N VAL A 1002 30.06 -7.82 30.23
CA VAL A 1002 29.52 -8.85 29.32
C VAL A 1002 30.58 -9.93 29.05
N THR A 1003 31.82 -9.53 28.76
CA THR A 1003 32.93 -10.49 28.56
C THR A 1003 33.13 -11.38 29.79
N SER A 1004 33.09 -10.81 30.99
CA SER A 1004 33.19 -11.56 32.24
C SER A 1004 32.00 -12.49 32.48
N ALA A 1005 30.78 -12.07 32.16
CA ALA A 1005 29.56 -12.87 32.36
C ALA A 1005 29.48 -14.07 31.40
N PHE A 1006 30.09 -13.96 30.23
CA PHE A 1006 30.14 -15.02 29.22
C PHE A 1006 31.33 -15.98 29.43
N ALA A 1007 32.29 -15.63 30.28
CA ALA A 1007 33.46 -16.46 30.55
C ALA A 1007 33.05 -17.81 31.18
N GLY A 1008 33.41 -18.91 30.52
CA GLY A 1008 33.14 -20.28 30.99
C GLY A 1008 31.72 -20.81 30.72
N ARG A 1009 30.86 -20.05 30.04
CA ARG A 1009 29.49 -20.46 29.67
C ARG A 1009 29.40 -20.92 28.22
N SER A 1010 29.30 -22.23 27.99
CA SER A 1010 29.20 -22.80 26.63
C SER A 1010 27.87 -22.51 25.94
N ASP A 1011 26.80 -22.25 26.68
CA ASP A 1011 25.45 -22.00 26.16
C ASP A 1011 25.27 -20.63 25.50
N VAL A 1012 26.14 -19.66 25.82
CA VAL A 1012 26.10 -18.29 25.25
C VAL A 1012 27.41 -17.84 24.58
N ALA A 1013 28.50 -18.60 24.73
CA ALA A 1013 29.81 -18.25 24.15
C ALA A 1013 29.76 -18.05 22.63
N ASP A 1014 28.98 -18.89 21.93
CA ASP A 1014 28.83 -18.84 20.47
C ASP A 1014 28.13 -17.55 20.00
N PHE A 1015 27.31 -16.91 20.83
CA PHE A 1015 26.59 -15.68 20.46
C PHE A 1015 27.54 -14.50 20.27
N VAL A 1016 28.55 -14.36 21.14
CA VAL A 1016 29.54 -13.28 21.10
C VAL A 1016 30.71 -13.62 20.17
N GLY A 1017 31.04 -14.90 20.01
CA GLY A 1017 32.16 -15.37 19.19
C GLY A 1017 31.84 -15.65 17.71
N ARG A 1018 30.58 -15.55 17.29
CA ARG A 1018 30.12 -15.87 15.93
C ARG A 1018 30.67 -14.89 14.89
N ASP A 1019 31.19 -15.44 13.79
CA ASP A 1019 31.57 -14.67 12.59
C ASP A 1019 30.33 -14.45 11.71
N THR A 1020 29.43 -13.57 12.16
CA THR A 1020 28.21 -13.17 11.45
C THR A 1020 28.38 -11.78 10.83
N ALA A 1021 27.55 -11.44 9.85
CA ALA A 1021 27.54 -10.11 9.24
C ALA A 1021 27.22 -9.00 10.26
N GLU A 1022 26.49 -9.33 11.32
CA GLU A 1022 26.07 -8.42 12.39
C GLU A 1022 26.40 -9.04 13.75
N PRO A 1023 27.67 -8.98 14.20
CA PRO A 1023 28.06 -9.52 15.48
C PRO A 1023 27.52 -8.66 16.63
N PHE A 1024 27.43 -9.27 17.82
CA PHE A 1024 27.14 -8.54 19.04
C PHE A 1024 28.20 -7.46 19.29
N ALA A 1025 27.76 -6.24 19.56
CA ALA A 1025 28.64 -5.11 19.82
C ALA A 1025 28.10 -4.24 20.97
N VAL A 1026 29.03 -3.60 21.67
CA VAL A 1026 28.76 -2.53 22.64
C VAL A 1026 29.43 -1.27 22.10
N LEU A 1027 28.62 -0.28 21.73
CA LEU A 1027 29.03 0.90 20.97
C LEU A 1027 28.56 2.18 21.67
N THR A 1028 29.26 3.29 21.44
CA THR A 1028 28.74 4.62 21.75
C THR A 1028 27.66 5.03 20.74
N LEU A 1029 26.94 6.12 21.01
CA LEU A 1029 25.99 6.70 20.06
C LEU A 1029 26.66 7.01 18.71
N GLU A 1030 27.85 7.62 18.74
CA GLU A 1030 28.62 7.97 17.55
C GLU A 1030 29.13 6.72 16.80
N GLU A 1031 29.66 5.72 17.51
CA GLU A 1031 30.10 4.46 16.91
C GLU A 1031 28.93 3.68 16.27
N SER A 1032 27.70 3.90 16.74
CA SER A 1032 26.50 3.21 16.23
C SER A 1032 25.94 3.80 14.93
N VAL A 1033 26.40 4.97 14.47
CA VAL A 1033 25.84 5.73 13.32
C VAL A 1033 25.72 4.88 12.05
N ALA A 1034 26.69 3.99 11.79
CA ALA A 1034 26.74 3.12 10.61
C ALA A 1034 26.27 1.68 10.85
N GLU A 1035 25.80 1.37 12.07
CA GLU A 1035 25.40 0.04 12.50
C GLU A 1035 23.88 -0.04 12.68
N SER A 1036 23.31 -1.24 12.56
CA SER A 1036 21.92 -1.53 12.94
C SER A 1036 21.79 -2.99 13.38
N ARG A 1037 20.83 -3.28 14.26
CA ARG A 1037 20.59 -4.64 14.77
C ARG A 1037 19.09 -4.88 14.91
N ASP A 1038 18.68 -6.14 15.01
CA ASP A 1038 17.27 -6.48 15.24
C ASP A 1038 16.78 -5.92 16.57
N ARG A 1039 17.63 -6.01 17.60
CA ARG A 1039 17.37 -5.48 18.94
C ARG A 1039 18.47 -4.57 19.42
N VAL A 1040 18.09 -3.51 20.12
CA VAL A 1040 19.02 -2.56 20.75
C VAL A 1040 18.68 -2.42 22.22
N ILE A 1041 19.70 -2.52 23.07
CA ILE A 1041 19.63 -2.07 24.45
C ILE A 1041 20.28 -0.70 24.50
N PHE A 1042 19.51 0.36 24.73
CA PHE A 1042 20.04 1.70 24.90
C PHE A 1042 20.24 1.97 26.39
N SER A 1043 21.49 1.96 26.85
CA SER A 1043 21.85 2.24 28.24
C SER A 1043 22.33 3.68 28.36
N LEU A 1044 21.62 4.50 29.14
CA LEU A 1044 21.96 5.91 29.32
C LEU A 1044 23.40 6.07 29.84
N GLY A 1045 23.80 5.25 30.81
CA GLY A 1045 25.13 5.24 31.39
C GLY A 1045 25.38 6.35 32.42
N PHE A 1046 24.33 7.05 32.85
CA PHE A 1046 24.41 8.13 33.84
C PHE A 1046 23.49 7.86 35.04
N GLY A 1047 23.96 8.19 36.23
CA GLY A 1047 23.27 7.92 37.49
C GLY A 1047 23.05 9.15 38.37
N LEU A 1048 22.50 8.92 39.55
CA LEU A 1048 22.28 9.94 40.57
C LEU A 1048 23.50 10.09 41.48
N THR A 1049 23.70 11.28 42.05
CA THR A 1049 24.63 11.42 43.18
C THR A 1049 24.15 10.62 44.39
N LYS A 1050 25.02 10.32 45.34
CA LYS A 1050 24.64 9.68 46.62
C LYS A 1050 23.56 10.45 47.42
N HIS A 1051 23.33 11.72 47.08
CA HIS A 1051 22.29 12.57 47.66
C HIS A 1051 21.01 12.66 46.81
N GLY A 1052 20.88 11.83 45.77
CA GLY A 1052 19.69 11.77 44.92
C GLY A 1052 19.56 12.92 43.91
N ARG A 1053 20.59 13.77 43.74
CA ARG A 1053 20.60 14.84 42.72
C ARG A 1053 21.07 14.32 41.37
N VAL A 1054 20.36 14.71 40.30
CA VAL A 1054 20.81 14.55 38.91
C VAL A 1054 21.75 15.72 38.54
N LEU A 1055 22.81 15.41 37.79
CA LEU A 1055 23.73 16.40 37.23
C LEU A 1055 23.29 16.70 35.79
N SER A 1056 23.42 17.96 35.34
CA SER A 1056 22.84 18.47 34.09
C SER A 1056 23.58 18.06 32.80
N ASP A 1057 24.44 17.05 32.87
CA ASP A 1057 25.30 16.64 31.77
C ASP A 1057 25.23 15.11 31.57
N PHE A 1058 24.77 14.69 30.39
CA PHE A 1058 24.72 13.30 29.90
C PHE A 1058 25.72 13.06 28.77
N GLY A 1059 26.89 13.71 28.84
CA GLY A 1059 27.96 13.56 27.87
C GLY A 1059 27.53 14.05 26.50
N ASP A 1060 27.72 13.21 25.48
CA ASP A 1060 27.47 13.59 24.09
C ASP A 1060 26.02 14.05 23.84
N LEU A 1061 25.06 13.56 24.63
CA LEU A 1061 23.64 13.96 24.54
C LEU A 1061 23.37 15.40 25.00
N SER A 1062 24.25 15.99 25.82
CA SER A 1062 24.12 17.37 26.31
C SER A 1062 24.89 18.37 25.44
N THR A 1063 25.49 17.93 24.33
CA THR A 1063 26.13 18.79 23.33
C THR A 1063 25.12 19.26 22.27
N PRO A 1064 25.46 20.29 21.45
CA PRO A 1064 24.61 20.69 20.32
C PRO A 1064 24.33 19.57 19.30
N ASP A 1065 25.19 18.55 19.21
CA ASP A 1065 25.01 17.38 18.34
C ASP A 1065 24.16 16.27 19.01
N GLY A 1066 23.72 16.49 20.26
CA GLY A 1066 23.04 15.51 21.09
C GLY A 1066 21.68 15.07 20.55
N GLU A 1067 20.94 15.95 19.88
CA GLU A 1067 19.65 15.61 19.25
C GLU A 1067 19.83 14.61 18.09
N ARG A 1068 20.83 14.85 17.22
CA ARG A 1068 21.20 13.91 16.17
C ARG A 1068 21.63 12.57 16.77
N LEU A 1069 22.50 12.58 17.77
CA LEU A 1069 23.00 11.35 18.41
C LEU A 1069 21.88 10.54 19.06
N LEU A 1070 20.94 11.21 19.73
CA LEU A 1070 19.74 10.59 20.25
C LEU A 1070 18.92 9.95 19.12
N THR A 1071 18.68 10.68 18.03
CA THR A 1071 17.97 10.16 16.85
C THR A 1071 18.66 8.94 16.27
N VAL A 1072 19.99 8.98 16.18
CA VAL A 1072 20.81 7.83 15.75
C VAL A 1072 20.51 6.65 16.66
N GLY A 1073 20.69 6.79 17.98
CA GLY A 1073 20.43 5.75 18.97
C GLY A 1073 19.04 5.13 18.85
N MET A 1074 18.02 5.99 18.74
CA MET A 1074 16.61 5.60 18.61
C MET A 1074 16.30 4.87 17.28
N THR A 1075 16.98 5.23 16.19
CA THR A 1075 16.76 4.62 14.86
C THR A 1075 17.57 3.35 14.59
N ARG A 1076 18.38 2.89 15.56
CA ARG A 1076 19.27 1.75 15.37
C ARG A 1076 18.60 0.38 15.44
N ALA A 1077 17.48 0.28 16.15
CA ALA A 1077 16.72 -0.97 16.28
C ALA A 1077 15.86 -1.20 15.04
N ARG A 1078 15.88 -2.43 14.51
CA ARG A 1078 14.94 -2.84 13.45
C ARG A 1078 13.62 -3.34 14.00
N ARG A 1079 13.61 -4.01 15.17
CA ARG A 1079 12.41 -4.67 15.73
C ARG A 1079 12.01 -4.14 17.10
N SER A 1080 12.97 -4.00 18.02
CA SER A 1080 12.66 -3.64 19.41
C SER A 1080 13.83 -2.97 20.11
N MET A 1081 13.50 -2.04 21.00
CA MET A 1081 14.44 -1.32 21.84
C MET A 1081 14.06 -1.42 23.31
N VAL A 1082 15.08 -1.64 24.15
CA VAL A 1082 14.95 -1.53 25.61
C VAL A 1082 15.82 -0.37 26.06
N ILE A 1083 15.23 0.67 26.63
CA ILE A 1083 15.95 1.79 27.24
C ILE A 1083 16.18 1.44 28.70
N VAL A 1084 17.44 1.34 29.12
CA VAL A 1084 17.84 1.12 30.50
C VAL A 1084 18.33 2.45 31.06
N SER A 1085 17.70 2.92 32.14
CA SER A 1085 18.05 4.20 32.76
C SER A 1085 18.02 4.11 34.28
N SER A 1086 19.06 4.59 34.93
CA SER A 1086 19.07 4.81 36.39
C SER A 1086 18.30 6.06 36.82
N ILE A 1087 17.84 6.88 35.86
CA ILE A 1087 17.20 8.18 36.09
C ILE A 1087 15.78 8.18 35.52
N ARG A 1088 14.80 8.63 36.31
CA ARG A 1088 13.40 8.77 35.90
C ARG A 1088 13.11 10.21 35.42
N PRO A 1089 12.18 10.43 34.47
CA PRO A 1089 11.76 11.77 34.04
C PRO A 1089 11.26 12.64 35.20
N SER A 1090 10.61 12.03 36.21
CA SER A 1090 10.12 12.73 37.40
C SER A 1090 11.21 13.21 38.36
N ALA A 1091 12.48 12.86 38.13
CA ALA A 1091 13.60 13.31 38.95
C ALA A 1091 14.14 14.69 38.52
N PHE A 1092 13.53 15.34 37.52
CA PHE A 1092 13.93 16.64 36.99
C PHE A 1092 12.93 17.75 37.30
N ASP A 1093 13.46 18.93 37.60
CA ASP A 1093 12.73 20.20 37.52
C ASP A 1093 12.97 20.80 36.12
N ASP A 1094 11.90 21.27 35.45
CA ASP A 1094 11.93 21.82 34.10
C ASP A 1094 13.00 22.93 33.94
N GLY A 1095 13.80 22.86 32.86
CA GLY A 1095 14.71 23.93 32.42
C GLY A 1095 16.21 23.78 32.70
N ARG A 1096 16.70 22.62 33.17
CA ARG A 1096 18.14 22.39 33.44
C ARG A 1096 18.89 21.50 32.43
N LEU A 1097 18.18 20.81 31.55
CA LEU A 1097 18.77 20.01 30.47
C LEU A 1097 18.60 20.74 29.15
N GLU A 1098 19.58 20.59 28.27
CA GLU A 1098 19.58 21.16 26.91
C GLU A 1098 19.74 20.03 25.86
N HIS A 1099 19.43 20.35 24.60
CA HIS A 1099 19.66 19.49 23.43
C HIS A 1099 19.03 18.08 23.52
N GLY A 1100 19.79 17.04 23.19
CA GLY A 1100 19.32 15.65 23.15
C GLY A 1100 18.92 15.13 24.53
N ALA A 1101 19.60 15.56 25.60
CA ALA A 1101 19.27 15.15 26.96
C ALA A 1101 17.86 15.60 27.39
N ALA A 1102 17.48 16.84 27.06
CA ALA A 1102 16.13 17.35 27.30
C ALA A 1102 15.09 16.59 26.48
N THR A 1103 15.39 16.38 25.19
CA THR A 1103 14.50 15.65 24.27
C THR A 1103 14.28 14.21 24.73
N LEU A 1104 15.31 13.48 25.17
CA LEU A 1104 15.15 12.13 25.70
C LEU A 1104 14.18 12.10 26.89
N MET A 1105 14.34 13.02 27.85
CA MET A 1105 13.51 13.01 29.07
C MET A 1105 12.06 13.42 28.83
N SER A 1106 11.82 14.42 27.97
CA SER A 1106 10.47 14.82 27.55
C SER A 1106 9.77 13.68 26.78
N THR A 1107 10.51 13.03 25.89
CA THR A 1107 10.06 11.89 25.09
C THR A 1107 9.68 10.70 25.99
N LEU A 1108 10.52 10.36 26.98
CA LEU A 1108 10.22 9.31 27.97
C LEU A 1108 9.02 9.67 28.87
N GLY A 1109 8.84 10.96 29.20
CA GLY A 1109 7.67 11.45 29.94
C GLY A 1109 6.36 11.27 29.16
N ASN A 1110 6.37 11.59 27.86
CA ASN A 1110 5.20 11.45 26.98
C ASN A 1110 4.82 9.99 26.71
N LEU A 1111 5.81 9.08 26.64
CA LEU A 1111 5.56 7.65 26.42
C LEU A 1111 4.70 7.03 27.53
N ALA A 1112 4.82 7.50 28.77
CA ALA A 1112 4.00 7.04 29.89
C ALA A 1112 2.53 7.53 29.83
N ALA A 1113 2.24 8.58 29.05
CA ALA A 1113 0.91 9.18 28.93
C ALA A 1113 0.09 8.66 27.73
N ARG A 1114 0.74 8.14 26.68
CA ARG A 1114 0.13 7.78 25.37
C ARG A 1114 -0.65 6.47 25.31
N GLY A 1115 -0.95 5.83 26.44
CA GLY A 1115 -1.56 4.49 26.47
C GLY A 1115 -3.01 4.38 25.93
N ARG A 1116 -3.70 5.46 25.57
CA ARG A 1116 -5.10 5.43 25.11
C ARG A 1116 -5.42 6.63 24.22
N GLU A 1117 -5.35 6.46 22.90
CA GLU A 1117 -5.96 7.40 21.95
C GLU A 1117 -6.94 6.72 21.00
N ALA A 1118 -7.84 7.55 20.48
CA ALA A 1118 -9.27 7.32 20.33
C ALA A 1118 -9.69 6.39 19.18
N ARG A 1119 -10.77 5.63 19.44
CA ARG A 1119 -11.51 4.84 18.44
C ARG A 1119 -12.38 5.79 17.63
N LEU A 1120 -12.19 5.82 16.31
CA LEU A 1120 -13.01 6.61 15.38
C LEU A 1120 -14.06 5.69 14.72
N GLU A 1121 -15.02 5.19 15.50
CA GLU A 1121 -16.10 4.35 14.94
C GLU A 1121 -17.08 5.16 14.06
N ASP A 1122 -17.24 6.46 14.34
CA ASP A 1122 -18.24 7.31 13.67
C ASP A 1122 -17.94 7.60 12.18
N LEU A 1123 -16.71 7.35 11.72
CA LEU A 1123 -16.27 7.60 10.34
C LEU A 1123 -16.20 6.33 9.48
N ALA A 1124 -16.53 5.17 10.05
CA ALA A 1124 -16.38 3.89 9.39
C ALA A 1124 -17.42 3.61 8.29
N ASP A 1125 -17.00 2.91 7.25
CA ASP A 1125 -17.88 2.46 6.16
C ASP A 1125 -18.98 1.51 6.68
N PRO A 1126 -20.25 1.63 6.20
CA PRO A 1126 -21.34 0.74 6.64
C PRO A 1126 -21.07 -0.75 6.43
N LEU A 1127 -20.35 -1.13 5.36
CA LEU A 1127 -19.98 -2.53 5.09
C LEU A 1127 -18.99 -3.03 6.14
N THR A 1128 -18.01 -2.19 6.49
CA THR A 1128 -17.01 -2.48 7.52
C THR A 1128 -17.64 -2.59 8.90
N LEU A 1129 -18.58 -1.71 9.24
CA LEU A 1129 -19.35 -1.77 10.49
C LEU A 1129 -20.20 -3.05 10.59
N ALA A 1130 -20.86 -3.46 9.51
CA ALA A 1130 -21.64 -4.70 9.49
C ALA A 1130 -20.75 -5.93 9.78
N LEU A 1131 -19.57 -6.00 9.15
CA LEU A 1131 -18.61 -7.07 9.42
C LEU A 1131 -18.06 -7.02 10.85
N ALA A 1132 -17.76 -5.82 11.37
CA ALA A 1132 -17.26 -5.63 12.72
C ALA A 1132 -18.25 -6.16 13.77
N ARG A 1133 -19.55 -5.89 13.60
CA ARG A 1133 -20.61 -6.43 14.48
C ARG A 1133 -20.62 -7.95 14.47
N GLU A 1134 -20.60 -8.58 13.31
CA GLU A 1134 -20.61 -10.05 13.22
C GLU A 1134 -19.35 -10.69 13.84
N LEU A 1135 -18.19 -10.09 13.67
CA LEU A 1135 -16.95 -10.55 14.32
C LEU A 1135 -17.00 -10.43 15.85
N ARG A 1136 -17.57 -9.33 16.38
CA ARG A 1136 -17.78 -9.15 17.83
C ARG A 1136 -18.74 -10.19 18.39
N ARG A 1137 -19.83 -10.52 17.68
CA ARG A 1137 -20.76 -11.59 18.07
C ARG A 1137 -20.10 -12.96 18.14
N LEU A 1138 -19.05 -13.20 17.35
CA LEU A 1138 -18.23 -14.41 17.39
C LEU A 1138 -17.14 -14.39 18.49
N GLY A 1139 -17.04 -13.32 19.28
CA GLY A 1139 -16.10 -13.21 20.41
C GLY A 1139 -14.70 -12.70 20.05
N ALA A 1140 -14.53 -12.10 18.86
CA ALA A 1140 -13.31 -11.38 18.52
C ALA A 1140 -13.33 -9.96 19.14
N SER A 1141 -12.18 -9.48 19.59
CA SER A 1141 -12.01 -8.03 19.84
C SER A 1141 -11.72 -7.36 18.50
N VAL A 1142 -12.45 -6.30 18.18
CA VAL A 1142 -12.46 -5.67 16.85
C VAL A 1142 -12.41 -4.16 17.01
N ASP A 1143 -11.44 -3.54 16.32
CA ASP A 1143 -11.33 -2.09 16.20
C ASP A 1143 -11.47 -1.69 14.72
N VAL A 1144 -12.20 -0.62 14.49
CA VAL A 1144 -12.48 -0.06 13.16
C VAL A 1144 -11.64 1.20 12.99
N ASP A 1145 -11.12 1.40 11.78
CA ASP A 1145 -10.23 2.50 11.44
C ASP A 1145 -9.04 2.62 12.42
N TYR A 1146 -8.39 1.49 12.67
CA TYR A 1146 -7.30 1.40 13.64
C TYR A 1146 -6.16 2.35 13.24
N ARG A 1147 -5.97 3.36 14.09
CA ARG A 1147 -5.02 4.48 13.92
C ARG A 1147 -5.21 5.27 12.62
N GLY A 1148 -6.42 5.25 12.02
CA GLY A 1148 -6.69 5.93 10.75
C GLY A 1148 -6.01 5.31 9.51
N LEU A 1149 -5.37 4.13 9.67
CA LEU A 1149 -4.53 3.51 8.65
C LEU A 1149 -5.03 2.13 8.22
N LEU A 1150 -5.59 1.36 9.17
CA LEU A 1150 -6.09 0.01 8.95
C LEU A 1150 -7.61 -0.01 9.10
N PRO A 1151 -8.37 -0.29 8.02
CA PRO A 1151 -9.82 -0.12 8.03
C PRO A 1151 -10.55 -1.00 9.04
N LEU A 1152 -10.12 -2.25 9.20
CA LEU A 1152 -10.68 -3.18 10.17
C LEU A 1152 -9.60 -4.13 10.68
N VAL A 1153 -9.45 -4.19 11.99
CA VAL A 1153 -8.56 -5.14 12.66
C VAL A 1153 -9.31 -5.94 13.70
N ALA A 1154 -8.92 -7.20 13.87
CA ALA A 1154 -9.49 -8.05 14.91
C ALA A 1154 -8.43 -8.93 15.56
N GLN A 1155 -8.63 -9.29 16.82
CA GLN A 1155 -7.76 -10.19 17.56
C GLN A 1155 -8.52 -11.23 18.38
N HIS A 1156 -7.86 -12.37 18.58
CA HIS A 1156 -8.29 -13.43 19.49
C HIS A 1156 -7.09 -14.33 19.84
N ASN A 1157 -6.91 -14.67 21.12
CA ASN A 1157 -5.88 -15.59 21.62
C ASN A 1157 -4.45 -15.34 21.06
N GLY A 1158 -4.02 -14.08 21.03
CA GLY A 1158 -2.66 -13.71 20.58
C GLY A 1158 -2.45 -13.74 19.06
N LYS A 1159 -3.52 -13.87 18.27
CA LYS A 1159 -3.50 -13.68 16.81
C LYS A 1159 -4.21 -12.37 16.45
N ALA A 1160 -3.67 -11.66 15.47
CA ALA A 1160 -4.24 -10.44 14.93
C ALA A 1160 -4.46 -10.58 13.42
N VAL A 1161 -5.61 -10.12 12.94
CA VAL A 1161 -6.01 -10.10 11.53
C VAL A 1161 -6.29 -8.67 11.11
N VAL A 1162 -5.86 -8.30 9.91
CA VAL A 1162 -6.25 -7.07 9.22
C VAL A 1162 -7.13 -7.45 8.05
N ILE A 1163 -8.25 -6.75 7.90
CA ILE A 1163 -9.26 -7.01 6.89
C ILE A 1163 -9.39 -5.76 6.03
N GLU A 1164 -9.18 -5.92 4.71
CA GLU A 1164 -9.32 -4.83 3.75
C GLU A 1164 -10.38 -5.16 2.69
N SER A 1165 -11.21 -4.17 2.36
CA SER A 1165 -12.33 -4.27 1.43
C SER A 1165 -12.15 -3.46 0.13
N ASP A 1166 -12.94 -3.76 -0.92
CA ASP A 1166 -12.95 -3.03 -2.21
C ASP A 1166 -13.00 -1.48 -2.11
N PRO A 1167 -13.76 -0.86 -1.19
CA PRO A 1167 -13.82 0.60 -1.04
C PRO A 1167 -12.56 1.28 -0.49
N GLU A 1168 -11.61 0.55 0.09
CA GLU A 1168 -10.51 1.14 0.87
C GLU A 1168 -9.25 1.38 0.04
N SER A 1169 -9.13 0.73 -1.13
CA SER A 1169 -8.04 0.93 -2.10
C SER A 1169 -8.22 2.20 -2.92
N ARG A 1170 -7.99 3.36 -2.30
CA ARG A 1170 -8.11 4.69 -2.93
C ARG A 1170 -6.92 5.00 -3.84
N GLY A 1171 -7.10 4.93 -5.16
CA GLY A 1171 -6.14 5.46 -6.14
C GLY A 1171 -4.80 4.71 -6.23
N GLU A 1172 -4.59 3.68 -5.42
CA GLU A 1172 -3.42 2.81 -5.45
C GLU A 1172 -3.48 1.82 -6.62
N SER A 1173 -2.31 1.38 -7.08
CA SER A 1173 -2.20 0.38 -8.14
C SER A 1173 -2.65 -1.01 -7.70
N LEU A 1174 -3.00 -1.87 -8.66
CA LEU A 1174 -3.27 -3.29 -8.41
C LEU A 1174 -2.09 -3.96 -7.70
N ARG A 1175 -0.85 -3.64 -8.10
CA ARG A 1175 0.36 -4.16 -7.47
C ARG A 1175 0.45 -3.76 -6.00
N GLU A 1176 0.17 -2.50 -5.68
CA GLU A 1176 0.19 -2.00 -4.30
C GLU A 1176 -0.86 -2.72 -3.45
N THR A 1177 -2.13 -2.65 -3.85
CA THR A 1177 -3.25 -3.19 -3.06
C THR A 1177 -3.23 -4.72 -2.96
N LEU A 1178 -2.89 -5.43 -4.05
CA LEU A 1178 -3.01 -6.89 -4.08
C LEU A 1178 -1.72 -7.60 -3.69
N ARG A 1179 -0.55 -6.96 -3.84
CA ARG A 1179 0.74 -7.60 -3.56
C ARG A 1179 1.55 -6.85 -2.49
N LEU A 1180 1.97 -5.61 -2.70
CA LEU A 1180 2.96 -4.96 -1.84
C LEU A 1180 2.45 -4.71 -0.42
N ARG A 1181 1.31 -4.03 -0.28
CA ARG A 1181 0.70 -3.72 1.01
C ARG A 1181 0.35 -4.99 1.82
N PRO A 1182 -0.27 -6.04 1.24
CA PRO A 1182 -0.46 -7.31 1.94
C PRO A 1182 0.84 -7.99 2.39
N HIS A 1183 1.92 -7.90 1.60
CA HIS A 1183 3.22 -8.44 2.01
C HIS A 1183 3.82 -7.68 3.18
N VAL A 1184 3.71 -6.35 3.19
CA VAL A 1184 4.17 -5.52 4.32
C VAL A 1184 3.39 -5.84 5.58
N LEU A 1185 2.06 -5.90 5.52
CA LEU A 1185 1.20 -6.25 6.67
C LEU A 1185 1.55 -7.64 7.24
N ARG A 1186 1.78 -8.64 6.38
CA ARG A 1186 2.23 -9.97 6.83
C ARG A 1186 3.60 -9.93 7.50
N ARG A 1187 4.56 -9.14 6.99
CA ARG A 1187 5.87 -8.94 7.63
C ARG A 1187 5.74 -8.24 8.99
N LEU A 1188 4.74 -7.39 9.15
CA LEU A 1188 4.35 -6.75 10.41
C LEU A 1188 3.54 -7.68 11.34
N GLY A 1189 3.42 -8.97 11.01
CA GLY A 1189 2.79 -9.97 11.86
C GLY A 1189 1.27 -10.06 11.75
N TRP A 1190 0.64 -9.32 10.84
CA TRP A 1190 -0.80 -9.40 10.60
C TRP A 1190 -1.14 -10.62 9.73
N HIS A 1191 -2.23 -11.31 10.08
CA HIS A 1191 -2.93 -12.13 9.10
C HIS A 1191 -3.73 -11.21 8.17
N TYR A 1192 -3.38 -11.17 6.89
CA TYR A 1192 -4.10 -10.34 5.91
C TYR A 1192 -5.27 -11.11 5.29
N VAL A 1193 -6.49 -10.57 5.37
CA VAL A 1193 -7.69 -11.11 4.73
C VAL A 1193 -8.31 -10.06 3.81
N ARG A 1194 -8.56 -10.47 2.56
CA ARG A 1194 -9.32 -9.67 1.59
C ARG A 1194 -10.81 -10.04 1.67
N VAL A 1195 -11.67 -9.03 1.62
CA VAL A 1195 -13.14 -9.19 1.50
C VAL A 1195 -13.65 -8.29 0.38
N HIS A 1196 -14.70 -8.73 -0.33
CA HIS A 1196 -15.28 -7.95 -1.41
C HIS A 1196 -16.55 -7.24 -0.96
N ALA A 1197 -16.86 -6.07 -1.53
CA ALA A 1197 -18.06 -5.31 -1.16
C ALA A 1197 -19.34 -6.14 -1.35
N PHE A 1198 -19.40 -6.94 -2.42
CA PHE A 1198 -20.51 -7.86 -2.67
C PHE A 1198 -20.63 -8.99 -1.63
N ASP A 1199 -19.52 -9.49 -1.07
CA ASP A 1199 -19.55 -10.49 0.01
C ASP A 1199 -20.13 -9.87 1.29
N LEU A 1200 -19.67 -8.67 1.64
CA LEU A 1200 -20.12 -7.96 2.84
C LEU A 1200 -21.58 -7.52 2.75
N TYR A 1201 -22.04 -7.16 1.55
CA TYR A 1201 -23.44 -6.85 1.29
C TYR A 1201 -24.33 -8.10 1.30
N SER A 1202 -23.91 -9.19 0.65
CA SER A 1202 -24.78 -10.36 0.44
C SER A 1202 -24.84 -11.28 1.66
N ASP A 1203 -23.70 -11.55 2.30
CA ASP A 1203 -23.60 -12.47 3.45
C ASP A 1203 -22.38 -12.13 4.35
N PRO A 1204 -22.50 -11.08 5.19
CA PRO A 1204 -21.43 -10.70 6.11
C PRO A 1204 -21.15 -11.78 7.17
N VAL A 1205 -22.11 -12.65 7.47
CA VAL A 1205 -21.98 -13.73 8.47
C VAL A 1205 -21.00 -14.80 7.98
N THR A 1206 -21.09 -15.19 6.70
CA THR A 1206 -20.15 -16.14 6.10
C THR A 1206 -18.73 -15.54 6.04
N ALA A 1207 -18.61 -14.26 5.68
CA ALA A 1207 -17.32 -13.57 5.70
C ALA A 1207 -16.70 -13.52 7.11
N ALA A 1208 -17.50 -13.16 8.13
CA ALA A 1208 -17.08 -13.14 9.53
C ALA A 1208 -16.65 -14.53 10.03
N THR A 1209 -17.40 -15.58 9.68
CA THR A 1209 -17.09 -16.96 10.07
C THR A 1209 -15.75 -17.42 9.46
N ARG A 1210 -15.47 -17.07 8.19
CA ARG A 1210 -14.19 -17.35 7.54
C ARG A 1210 -13.02 -16.65 8.26
N ILE A 1211 -13.18 -15.39 8.63
CA ILE A 1211 -12.17 -14.59 9.35
C ILE A 1211 -11.96 -15.13 10.77
N ALA A 1212 -13.05 -15.46 11.48
CA ALA A 1212 -13.00 -16.07 12.81
C ALA A 1212 -12.21 -17.38 12.81
N GLY A 1213 -12.33 -18.19 11.74
CA GLY A 1213 -11.49 -19.37 11.54
C GLY A 1213 -9.98 -19.07 11.45
N VAL A 1214 -9.58 -17.95 10.82
CA VAL A 1214 -8.17 -17.50 10.79
C VAL A 1214 -7.67 -17.14 12.20
N LEU A 1215 -8.54 -16.48 12.98
CA LEU A 1215 -8.30 -16.15 14.39
C LEU A 1215 -8.33 -17.36 15.32
N GLY A 1216 -8.74 -18.54 14.84
CA GLY A 1216 -8.82 -19.78 15.63
C GLY A 1216 -10.08 -19.88 16.50
N ILE A 1217 -11.11 -19.08 16.23
CA ILE A 1217 -12.41 -19.16 16.88
C ILE A 1217 -13.18 -20.34 16.25
N SER A 1218 -13.68 -21.25 17.09
CA SER A 1218 -14.48 -22.39 16.61
C SER A 1218 -15.84 -21.92 16.07
N ALA A 1219 -16.31 -22.54 14.98
CA ALA A 1219 -17.66 -22.32 14.47
C ALA A 1219 -18.77 -22.70 15.48
N SER A 1220 -18.42 -23.47 16.52
CA SER A 1220 -19.31 -23.87 17.62
C SER A 1220 -19.21 -22.96 18.86
N ALA A 1221 -18.45 -21.87 18.81
CA ALA A 1221 -18.34 -20.95 19.94
C ALA A 1221 -19.69 -20.26 20.23
N PRO A 1222 -20.04 -20.03 21.51
CA PRO A 1222 -21.28 -19.34 21.87
C PRO A 1222 -21.28 -17.92 21.30
N ARG A 1223 -22.36 -17.54 20.61
CA ARG A 1223 -22.53 -16.18 20.08
C ARG A 1223 -22.94 -15.25 21.21
N ALA A 1224 -22.25 -14.11 21.32
CA ALA A 1224 -22.69 -13.04 22.21
C ALA A 1224 -23.85 -12.27 21.58
N ASP A 1225 -24.82 -11.85 22.40
CA ASP A 1225 -25.95 -11.01 21.96
C ASP A 1225 -25.64 -9.50 22.03
N ASN A 1226 -24.43 -9.12 22.44
CA ASN A 1226 -24.03 -7.72 22.57
C ASN A 1226 -23.25 -7.25 21.33
N ASP A 1227 -23.59 -6.06 20.83
CA ASP A 1227 -22.88 -5.36 19.75
C ASP A 1227 -21.56 -4.68 20.21
N THR A 1228 -21.27 -4.73 21.51
CA THR A 1228 -20.11 -4.12 22.16
C THR A 1228 -18.96 -5.10 22.34
N GLN A 1229 -17.73 -4.60 22.46
CA GLN A 1229 -16.55 -5.44 22.66
C GLN A 1229 -16.71 -6.40 23.86
N PRO A 1230 -16.12 -7.62 23.78
CA PRO A 1230 -15.99 -8.49 24.96
C PRO A 1230 -15.23 -7.75 26.06
N LEU A 1231 -15.73 -7.81 27.30
CA LEU A 1231 -15.01 -7.25 28.44
C LEU A 1231 -13.75 -8.10 28.68
N ASP A 1232 -12.58 -7.46 28.71
CA ASP A 1232 -11.35 -8.09 29.19
C ASP A 1232 -11.55 -8.41 30.69
N VAL A 1233 -11.77 -9.67 31.00
CA VAL A 1233 -11.69 -10.17 32.37
C VAL A 1233 -10.22 -10.46 32.60
N ASP A 1234 -9.54 -9.59 33.36
CA ASP A 1234 -8.22 -9.89 33.89
C ASP A 1234 -8.31 -11.23 34.64
N ASP A 1235 -7.62 -12.25 34.12
CA ASP A 1235 -7.44 -13.53 34.81
C ASP A 1235 -6.68 -13.24 36.11
N ALA A 1236 -7.43 -13.06 37.19
CA ALA A 1236 -6.92 -13.08 38.55
C ALA A 1236 -6.34 -14.48 38.81
N ARG A 1237 -5.04 -14.63 38.58
CA ARG A 1237 -4.23 -15.67 39.24
C ARG A 1237 -3.83 -15.15 40.62
N ASP A 1238 -4.81 -15.18 41.53
CA ASP A 1238 -4.56 -15.45 42.94
C ASP A 1238 -5.25 -16.80 43.23
N ASP A 1239 -4.47 -17.87 43.10
CA ASP A 1239 -4.54 -19.11 43.88
C ASP A 1239 -3.27 -19.96 43.64
#